data_AF-A0A3B8MIC9-F1
#
_entry.id   AF-A0A3B8MIC9-F1
#
_cell.length_a   1.000
_cell.length_b   1.000
_cell.length_c   1.000
_cell.angle_alpha   90.00
_cell.angle_beta   90.00
_cell.angle_gamma   90.00
#
_symmetry.space_group_name_H-M   'P 1'
#
loop_
_entity.id
_entity.type
_entity.pdbx_description
1 polymer ?
#
loop_
_entity_poly.entity_id
_entity_poly.type
_entity_poly.pdbx_seq_one_letter_code
_entity_poly.pdbx_strand_id
1 'polypeptide(L)'
;MASTIPSLNRYLRTDGQALKRAISGPRLLRDVRSICSTDRWNSFDRFHATTRFLTQAYEAAGATTEVYPIRTGGEPGDGRWIIRECSDIRNATVDVVAPVRKRIIDYAKNPWQIIQWSTATPRRGLRSDLVVIDSTNDLHRRRRELRGKTVLTRLSARSLIGKLSAAGALAVITDRPVDSLPNATAWTKFGWGAISLDQAGARLVGFVLSENEGKRLRALHEKHGSLTLHVKADVRPYVGDHDVVSGIVKGAVDPQEELWVLAHSAEPGAIDNASGVAVCVEAARAMESAIQAGNIRRPKRSIRFLSAFECYGFFNYLEHVSRYQTPIAGLCIDTVGARPDVCERQFSWRATIPMSATFVDRIGETVARSAIRAYKPGYRLVTGDFVSTSDTLAGDPKYGFPCPWITTHYRKDDKIWKAYHSSADVPALLSTSGLATATYTSVAYLAYLADAGNNELIEIARSETDATVERIQRLKDTDRAAYHREQHHVSLERLKRWIWGGSRSEIQSHLNEMERLVRQTGPAKRYARSRHADYARIPRRRRALAPTLENTREPIASQIRNARLPQWALFWADGNRTISDIARLVSQETDRDISTEQVADYFEAHEALGYASLTSPDDLVSKKQLVTDLRALGIEAGMNVMVHSSLSAIGQVEGGADTVVDALLTAVGKRGTLVMPSFNHSAAHTFNVNTSPTTNGSIPDAFWRRSGIARSNHPTHAIAACGPIADDLVAGHIEAGVWTSEDPIARLIRADGYIMSLGVDHTSSTVYHVGEVAVPCGCIDPTGNRRPIVEPNGDIRIVPALAFRRTYCPVDPKRLNQTLSKNQKQKSGKIGDANTTLVPVRLVYETRRRHLRDACPTCTVKPAYRK
;
A
#
# COMPACT_ATOMS: atom_id res chain seq x y z
N MET A 1 -14.39 22.89 20.13
CA MET A 1 -15.16 22.95 18.87
C MET A 1 -14.13 22.72 17.80
N ALA A 2 -14.18 21.60 17.08
CA ALA A 2 -13.10 21.23 16.18
C ALA A 2 -12.85 22.32 15.13
N SER A 3 -11.58 22.69 14.98
CA SER A 3 -11.06 23.61 13.98
C SER A 3 -11.44 23.16 12.57
N THR A 4 -12.29 23.94 11.89
CA THR A 4 -12.70 23.70 10.50
C THR A 4 -11.52 23.87 9.55
N ILE A 5 -11.57 23.24 8.35
CA ILE A 5 -10.59 23.46 7.27
C ILE A 5 -11.22 24.45 6.26
N PRO A 6 -10.87 25.76 6.28
CA PRO A 6 -11.53 26.78 5.44
C PRO A 6 -11.42 26.53 3.94
N SER A 7 -10.26 26.10 3.46
CA SER A 7 -10.00 25.76 2.05
C SER A 7 -10.93 24.64 1.57
N LEU A 8 -11.12 23.57 2.36
CA LEU A 8 -12.05 22.48 2.04
C LEU A 8 -13.50 22.97 1.93
N ASN A 9 -13.93 23.82 2.86
CA ASN A 9 -15.28 24.40 2.82
C ASN A 9 -15.49 25.31 1.60
N ARG A 10 -14.46 26.05 1.18
CA ARG A 10 -14.50 26.85 -0.06
C ARG A 10 -14.59 25.93 -1.28
N TYR A 11 -13.70 24.96 -1.38
CA TYR A 11 -13.66 23.96 -2.45
C TYR A 11 -15.01 23.24 -2.64
N LEU A 12 -15.65 22.80 -1.56
CA LEU A 12 -16.95 22.12 -1.64
C LEU A 12 -18.10 23.02 -2.15
N ARG A 13 -17.96 24.34 -2.01
CA ARG A 13 -18.91 25.33 -2.55
C ARG A 13 -18.62 25.74 -3.99
N THR A 14 -17.39 25.53 -4.48
CA THR A 14 -16.98 25.82 -5.86
C THR A 14 -16.88 24.52 -6.67
N ASP A 15 -15.68 23.95 -6.74
CA ASP A 15 -15.28 22.81 -7.55
C ASP A 15 -16.07 21.55 -7.19
N GLY A 16 -16.41 21.39 -5.90
CA GLY A 16 -17.34 20.36 -5.45
C GLY A 16 -18.68 20.45 -6.17
N GLN A 17 -19.28 21.64 -6.33
CA GLN A 17 -20.54 21.79 -7.07
C GLN A 17 -20.41 21.48 -8.56
N ALA A 18 -19.25 21.77 -9.17
CA ALA A 18 -18.98 21.38 -10.54
C ALA A 18 -18.92 19.85 -10.70
N LEU A 19 -18.18 19.16 -9.82
CA LEU A 19 -18.14 17.70 -9.79
C LEU A 19 -19.52 17.09 -9.57
N LYS A 20 -20.33 17.67 -8.67
CA LYS A 20 -21.73 17.25 -8.45
C LYS A 20 -22.54 17.23 -9.74
N ARG A 21 -22.44 18.29 -10.55
CA ARG A 21 -23.20 18.43 -11.80
C ARG A 21 -22.80 17.39 -12.86
N ALA A 22 -21.58 16.87 -12.80
CA ALA A 22 -21.07 15.88 -13.77
C ALA A 22 -21.47 14.42 -13.46
N ILE A 23 -21.93 14.13 -12.24
CA ILE A 23 -22.28 12.78 -11.77
C ILE A 23 -23.69 12.37 -12.22
N SER A 24 -23.83 11.13 -12.70
CA SER A 24 -25.09 10.54 -13.17
C SER A 24 -25.41 9.20 -12.49
N GLY A 25 -26.34 9.23 -11.53
CA GLY A 25 -26.86 8.04 -10.86
C GLY A 25 -27.44 6.96 -11.79
N PRO A 26 -28.22 7.30 -12.84
CA PRO A 26 -28.72 6.31 -13.79
C PRO A 26 -27.62 5.62 -14.60
N ARG A 27 -26.53 6.33 -14.95
CA ARG A 27 -25.37 5.76 -15.64
C ARG A 27 -24.63 4.78 -14.74
N LEU A 28 -24.36 5.17 -13.49
CA LEU A 28 -23.81 4.28 -12.46
C LEU A 28 -24.56 2.96 -12.36
N LEU A 29 -25.90 2.99 -12.29
CA LEU A 29 -26.70 1.78 -12.19
C LEU A 29 -26.62 0.89 -13.45
N ARG A 30 -26.38 1.46 -14.63
CA ARG A 30 -26.11 0.69 -15.85
C ARG A 30 -24.72 0.05 -15.82
N ASP A 31 -23.72 0.76 -15.34
CA ASP A 31 -22.36 0.25 -15.19
C ASP A 31 -22.35 -0.93 -14.20
N VAL A 32 -23.03 -0.82 -13.06
CA VAL A 32 -23.24 -1.94 -12.11
C VAL A 32 -23.86 -3.15 -12.79
N ARG A 33 -24.95 -2.98 -13.55
CA ARG A 33 -25.60 -4.10 -14.25
C ARG A 33 -24.67 -4.79 -15.25
N SER A 34 -23.80 -4.01 -15.90
CA SER A 34 -22.83 -4.53 -16.87
C SER A 34 -21.80 -5.42 -16.17
N ILE A 35 -21.25 -4.96 -15.03
CA ILE A 35 -20.30 -5.72 -14.21
C ILE A 35 -20.96 -6.98 -13.62
N CYS A 36 -22.17 -6.88 -13.05
CA CYS A 36 -22.87 -8.05 -12.53
C CYS A 36 -23.17 -9.09 -13.63
N SER A 37 -23.41 -8.66 -14.87
CA SER A 37 -23.74 -9.59 -15.96
C SER A 37 -22.59 -10.53 -16.32
N THR A 38 -21.34 -10.08 -16.12
CA THR A 38 -20.11 -10.82 -16.37
C THR A 38 -19.66 -11.58 -15.11
N ASP A 39 -19.65 -10.93 -13.94
CA ASP A 39 -19.08 -11.52 -12.72
C ASP A 39 -20.04 -12.51 -12.02
N ARG A 40 -21.36 -12.47 -12.30
CA ARG A 40 -22.35 -13.42 -11.75
C ARG A 40 -22.01 -14.90 -11.96
N TRP A 41 -21.21 -15.20 -12.98
CA TRP A 41 -20.81 -16.56 -13.33
C TRP A 41 -19.72 -17.13 -12.41
N ASN A 42 -19.05 -16.26 -11.64
CA ASN A 42 -18.02 -16.64 -10.67
C ASN A 42 -16.91 -17.53 -11.29
N SER A 43 -16.52 -17.22 -12.52
CA SER A 43 -15.67 -18.04 -13.39
C SER A 43 -14.59 -17.18 -14.03
N PHE A 44 -13.34 -17.66 -14.01
CA PHE A 44 -12.17 -16.84 -14.40
C PHE A 44 -12.18 -16.42 -15.86
N ASP A 45 -12.59 -17.30 -16.77
CA ASP A 45 -12.81 -16.99 -18.19
C ASP A 45 -13.82 -15.84 -18.44
N ARG A 46 -14.68 -15.54 -17.47
CA ARG A 46 -15.66 -14.44 -17.55
C ARG A 46 -15.16 -13.12 -16.98
N PHE A 47 -14.22 -13.14 -16.03
CA PHE A 47 -13.71 -11.91 -15.39
C PHE A 47 -12.98 -10.98 -16.37
N HIS A 48 -12.32 -11.52 -17.41
CA HIS A 48 -11.72 -10.68 -18.45
C HIS A 48 -12.74 -9.88 -19.28
N ALA A 49 -14.02 -10.27 -19.27
CA ALA A 49 -15.07 -9.44 -19.87
C ALA A 49 -15.30 -8.16 -19.06
N THR A 50 -15.21 -8.25 -17.72
CA THR A 50 -15.20 -7.08 -16.83
C THR A 50 -13.98 -6.22 -17.09
N THR A 51 -12.78 -6.80 -17.27
CA THR A 51 -11.58 -6.06 -17.69
C THR A 51 -11.81 -5.22 -18.96
N ARG A 52 -12.40 -5.83 -20.00
CA ARG A 52 -12.71 -5.13 -21.27
C ARG A 52 -13.75 -4.01 -21.08
N PHE A 53 -14.77 -4.24 -20.27
CA PHE A 53 -15.76 -3.21 -19.96
C PHE A 53 -15.11 -2.01 -19.25
N LEU A 54 -14.30 -2.27 -18.21
CA LEU A 54 -13.67 -1.21 -17.41
C LEU A 54 -12.70 -0.37 -18.24
N THR A 55 -11.85 -1.02 -19.04
CA THR A 55 -10.90 -0.33 -19.94
C THR A 55 -11.64 0.59 -20.91
N GLN A 56 -12.65 0.08 -21.61
CA GLN A 56 -13.49 0.89 -22.51
C GLN A 56 -14.19 2.04 -21.77
N ALA A 57 -14.71 1.80 -20.57
CA ALA A 57 -15.43 2.81 -19.81
C ALA A 57 -14.52 3.95 -19.31
N TYR A 58 -13.27 3.64 -18.93
CA TYR A 58 -12.27 4.64 -18.56
C TYR A 58 -11.76 5.42 -19.77
N GLU A 59 -11.47 4.75 -20.88
CA GLU A 59 -11.04 5.41 -22.13
C GLU A 59 -12.12 6.35 -22.67
N ALA A 60 -13.39 5.91 -22.66
CA ALA A 60 -14.53 6.74 -23.04
C ALA A 60 -14.74 7.93 -22.09
N ALA A 61 -14.27 7.82 -20.84
CA ALA A 61 -14.27 8.93 -19.88
C ALA A 61 -13.11 9.93 -20.12
N GLY A 62 -12.14 9.62 -20.99
CA GLY A 62 -10.93 10.42 -21.19
C GLY A 62 -9.80 10.11 -20.21
N ALA A 63 -9.96 9.08 -19.37
CA ALA A 63 -8.91 8.62 -18.46
C ALA A 63 -7.92 7.70 -19.21
N THR A 64 -6.66 7.67 -18.74
CA THR A 64 -5.68 6.69 -19.23
C THR A 64 -5.92 5.34 -18.58
N THR A 65 -5.77 4.25 -19.33
CA THR A 65 -5.96 2.88 -18.86
C THR A 65 -4.64 2.12 -18.80
N GLU A 66 -4.49 1.29 -17.77
CA GLU A 66 -3.41 0.29 -17.68
C GLU A 66 -4.02 -1.04 -17.22
N VAL A 67 -3.58 -2.15 -17.81
CA VAL A 67 -3.95 -3.50 -17.38
C VAL A 67 -2.67 -4.24 -17.00
N TYR A 68 -2.60 -4.71 -15.76
CA TYR A 68 -1.51 -5.51 -15.25
C TYR A 68 -2.01 -6.95 -15.01
N PRO A 69 -1.66 -7.91 -15.89
CA PRO A 69 -2.06 -9.30 -15.73
C PRO A 69 -1.21 -9.97 -14.63
N ILE A 70 -1.87 -10.66 -13.71
CA ILE A 70 -1.25 -11.46 -12.67
C ILE A 70 -1.42 -12.92 -13.02
N ARG A 71 -0.31 -13.62 -13.21
CA ARG A 71 -0.32 -15.06 -13.41
C ARG A 71 -0.65 -15.78 -12.10
N THR A 72 -1.64 -16.66 -12.12
CA THR A 72 -1.95 -17.54 -10.98
C THR A 72 -0.83 -18.58 -10.78
N GLY A 73 -0.80 -19.21 -9.61
CA GLY A 73 0.23 -20.15 -9.21
C GLY A 73 1.16 -19.57 -8.16
N GLY A 74 2.38 -20.10 -8.09
CA GLY A 74 3.38 -19.72 -7.10
C GLY A 74 3.57 -20.76 -6.00
N GLU A 75 4.68 -20.63 -5.27
CA GLU A 75 5.07 -21.53 -4.19
C GLU A 75 4.18 -21.30 -2.95
N PRO A 76 3.47 -22.34 -2.45
CA PRO A 76 2.61 -22.20 -1.29
C PRO A 76 3.36 -22.40 0.04
N GLY A 77 2.80 -21.84 1.10
CA GLY A 77 3.20 -22.09 2.48
C GLY A 77 4.03 -21.00 3.14
N ASP A 78 4.35 -19.92 2.41
CA ASP A 78 5.06 -18.77 2.95
C ASP A 78 4.13 -17.62 3.36
N GLY A 79 2.81 -17.82 3.39
CA GLY A 79 1.84 -16.80 3.79
C GLY A 79 1.54 -15.73 2.73
N ARG A 80 2.11 -15.80 1.52
CA ARG A 80 1.76 -14.86 0.44
C ARG A 80 0.31 -14.99 0.00
N TRP A 81 -0.23 -13.88 -0.47
CA TRP A 81 -1.56 -13.81 -1.08
C TRP A 81 -1.47 -14.23 -2.53
N ILE A 82 -1.65 -15.52 -2.78
CA ILE A 82 -1.61 -16.12 -4.11
C ILE A 82 -2.93 -16.82 -4.45
N ILE A 83 -3.39 -16.66 -5.69
CA ILE A 83 -4.40 -17.51 -6.30
C ILE A 83 -3.64 -18.66 -6.97
N ARG A 84 -3.83 -19.90 -6.50
CA ARG A 84 -3.05 -21.05 -7.01
C ARG A 84 -3.42 -21.45 -8.43
N GLU A 85 -4.73 -21.48 -8.71
CA GLU A 85 -5.27 -21.90 -9.99
C GLU A 85 -6.54 -21.11 -10.30
N CYS A 86 -6.71 -20.75 -11.56
CA CYS A 86 -7.99 -20.30 -12.09
C CYS A 86 -8.99 -21.45 -12.05
N SER A 87 -10.27 -21.14 -11.90
CA SER A 87 -11.36 -22.12 -11.94
C SER A 87 -12.42 -21.65 -12.94
N ASP A 88 -12.38 -22.21 -14.16
CA ASP A 88 -13.45 -21.97 -15.13
C ASP A 88 -14.59 -22.95 -14.88
N ILE A 89 -15.80 -22.45 -14.72
CA ILE A 89 -17.02 -23.24 -14.56
C ILE A 89 -17.81 -23.17 -15.86
N ARG A 90 -17.87 -24.30 -16.58
CA ARG A 90 -18.53 -24.36 -17.89
C ARG A 90 -19.98 -24.82 -17.79
N ASN A 91 -20.24 -25.81 -16.94
CA ASN A 91 -21.57 -26.35 -16.73
C ASN A 91 -21.65 -27.14 -15.41
N ALA A 92 -22.82 -27.14 -14.76
CA ALA A 92 -23.07 -27.98 -13.60
C ALA A 92 -24.55 -28.31 -13.44
N THR A 93 -24.87 -29.58 -13.20
CA THR A 93 -26.24 -30.05 -12.96
C THR A 93 -26.28 -31.11 -11.88
N VAL A 94 -27.35 -31.13 -11.10
CA VAL A 94 -27.69 -32.25 -10.21
C VAL A 94 -29.13 -32.66 -10.48
N ASP A 95 -29.31 -33.96 -10.74
CA ASP A 95 -30.59 -34.59 -11.00
C ASP A 95 -30.87 -35.68 -9.96
N VAL A 96 -32.07 -35.70 -9.40
CA VAL A 96 -32.62 -36.92 -8.81
C VAL A 96 -33.01 -37.83 -9.97
N VAL A 97 -32.42 -39.03 -10.03
CA VAL A 97 -32.67 -40.00 -11.12
C VAL A 97 -33.46 -41.23 -10.67
N ALA A 98 -33.54 -41.48 -9.37
CA ALA A 98 -34.39 -42.49 -8.77
C ALA A 98 -34.77 -42.06 -7.33
N PRO A 99 -35.99 -42.41 -6.85
CA PRO A 99 -37.07 -43.09 -7.60
C PRO A 99 -37.86 -42.14 -8.52
N VAL A 100 -37.64 -40.83 -8.42
CA VAL A 100 -38.24 -39.82 -9.31
C VAL A 100 -37.19 -39.23 -10.24
N ARG A 101 -37.63 -38.59 -11.33
CA ARG A 101 -36.76 -37.82 -12.24
C ARG A 101 -36.99 -36.33 -12.03
N LYS A 102 -36.02 -35.64 -11.44
CA LYS A 102 -36.14 -34.20 -11.14
C LYS A 102 -34.80 -33.48 -11.12
N ARG A 103 -34.64 -32.44 -11.93
CA ARG A 103 -33.53 -31.47 -11.87
C ARG A 103 -33.64 -30.64 -10.58
N ILE A 104 -32.56 -30.58 -9.81
CA ILE A 104 -32.51 -29.75 -8.57
C ILE A 104 -31.49 -28.62 -8.66
N ILE A 105 -30.42 -28.75 -9.46
CA ILE A 105 -29.41 -27.71 -9.68
C ILE A 105 -29.15 -27.58 -11.18
N ASP A 106 -29.03 -26.33 -11.66
CA ASP A 106 -28.75 -26.00 -13.07
C ASP A 106 -27.97 -24.68 -13.16
N TYR A 107 -26.65 -24.78 -13.37
CA TYR A 107 -25.74 -23.63 -13.44
C TYR A 107 -26.12 -22.62 -14.52
N ALA A 108 -26.65 -23.08 -15.66
CA ALA A 108 -27.07 -22.19 -16.73
C ALA A 108 -28.24 -21.27 -16.31
N LYS A 109 -29.05 -21.71 -15.33
CA LYS A 109 -30.15 -20.93 -14.77
C LYS A 109 -29.71 -20.10 -13.57
N ASN A 110 -28.98 -20.71 -12.63
CA ASN A 110 -28.50 -20.07 -11.41
C ASN A 110 -27.01 -20.36 -11.19
N PRO A 111 -26.10 -19.43 -11.54
CA PRO A 111 -24.67 -19.65 -11.43
C PRO A 111 -24.14 -19.72 -9.98
N TRP A 112 -24.96 -19.36 -8.99
CA TRP A 112 -24.59 -19.41 -7.56
C TRP A 112 -24.64 -20.83 -6.98
N GLN A 113 -25.15 -21.81 -7.72
CA GLN A 113 -25.39 -23.17 -7.21
C GLN A 113 -24.17 -24.10 -7.26
N ILE A 114 -23.00 -23.60 -7.66
CA ILE A 114 -21.73 -24.35 -7.62
C ILE A 114 -20.69 -23.58 -6.80
N ILE A 115 -19.94 -24.31 -6.00
CA ILE A 115 -18.90 -23.75 -5.13
C ILE A 115 -17.62 -23.55 -5.96
N GLN A 116 -17.03 -22.35 -5.89
CA GLN A 116 -15.74 -22.08 -6.56
C GLN A 116 -14.64 -23.01 -6.06
N TRP A 117 -13.69 -23.38 -6.95
CA TRP A 117 -12.68 -24.43 -6.75
C TRP A 117 -13.25 -25.84 -6.51
N SER A 118 -14.46 -26.11 -6.97
CA SER A 118 -14.97 -27.49 -7.07
C SER A 118 -14.13 -28.32 -8.04
N THR A 119 -13.98 -29.62 -7.77
CA THR A 119 -13.41 -30.54 -8.77
C THR A 119 -14.40 -30.83 -9.90
N ALA A 120 -13.90 -31.24 -11.07
CA ALA A 120 -14.72 -31.75 -12.14
C ALA A 120 -15.23 -33.18 -11.85
N THR A 121 -16.40 -33.50 -12.39
CA THR A 121 -16.85 -34.90 -12.55
C THR A 121 -16.33 -35.49 -13.86
N PRO A 122 -16.25 -36.83 -14.00
CA PRO A 122 -16.10 -37.46 -15.31
C PRO A 122 -17.21 -37.01 -16.28
N ARG A 123 -16.95 -37.01 -17.60
CA ARG A 123 -17.91 -36.55 -18.64
C ARG A 123 -19.32 -37.16 -18.50
N ARG A 124 -19.41 -38.43 -18.12
CA ARG A 124 -20.68 -39.16 -17.90
C ARG A 124 -21.42 -38.77 -16.61
N GLY A 125 -20.82 -37.97 -15.74
CA GLY A 125 -21.29 -37.67 -14.39
C GLY A 125 -21.01 -38.79 -13.39
N LEU A 126 -21.42 -38.56 -12.14
CA LEU A 126 -21.35 -39.50 -11.03
C LEU A 126 -22.76 -39.85 -10.57
N ARG A 127 -23.03 -41.13 -10.29
CA ARG A 127 -24.28 -41.56 -9.64
C ARG A 127 -23.97 -41.92 -8.20
N SER A 128 -24.73 -41.39 -7.26
CA SER A 128 -24.52 -41.59 -5.83
C SER A 128 -25.78 -41.37 -5.03
N ASP A 129 -25.95 -42.11 -3.94
CA ASP A 129 -27.08 -41.86 -3.05
C ASP A 129 -26.85 -40.62 -2.19
N LEU A 130 -27.95 -39.95 -1.85
CA LEU A 130 -27.97 -38.81 -0.95
C LEU A 130 -27.89 -39.26 0.51
N VAL A 131 -27.02 -38.62 1.29
CA VAL A 131 -26.96 -38.75 2.75
C VAL A 131 -27.06 -37.37 3.38
N VAL A 132 -27.94 -37.22 4.38
CA VAL A 132 -28.11 -35.98 5.13
C VAL A 132 -27.20 -35.97 6.35
N ILE A 133 -26.42 -34.90 6.52
CA ILE A 133 -25.51 -34.67 7.67
C ILE A 133 -25.61 -33.20 8.10
N ASP A 134 -26.23 -32.91 9.24
CA ASP A 134 -26.45 -31.51 9.70
C ASP A 134 -25.71 -31.15 10.99
N SER A 135 -24.89 -32.05 11.52
CA SER A 135 -24.00 -31.74 12.63
C SER A 135 -22.62 -32.39 12.44
N THR A 136 -21.59 -31.77 13.02
CA THR A 136 -20.25 -32.33 13.05
C THR A 136 -20.21 -33.67 13.80
N ASN A 137 -20.99 -33.82 14.86
CA ASN A 137 -21.10 -35.08 15.60
C ASN A 137 -21.69 -36.20 14.72
N ASP A 138 -22.71 -35.90 13.91
CA ASP A 138 -23.27 -36.88 13.00
C ASP A 138 -22.29 -37.29 11.90
N LEU A 139 -21.56 -36.30 11.34
CA LEU A 139 -20.46 -36.53 10.42
C LEU A 139 -19.41 -37.49 11.00
N HIS A 140 -19.03 -37.30 12.27
CA HIS A 140 -18.04 -38.14 12.94
C HIS A 140 -18.54 -39.58 13.12
N ARG A 141 -19.77 -39.78 13.59
CA ARG A 141 -20.35 -41.13 13.80
C ARG A 141 -20.56 -41.89 12.49
N ARG A 142 -21.05 -41.21 11.46
CA ARG A 142 -21.49 -41.81 10.19
C ARG A 142 -20.45 -41.69 9.07
N ARG A 143 -19.22 -41.30 9.40
CA ARG A 143 -18.11 -41.09 8.44
C ARG A 143 -17.97 -42.24 7.44
N ARG A 144 -18.09 -43.50 7.88
CA ARG A 144 -17.91 -44.69 7.04
C ARG A 144 -19.00 -44.84 5.96
N GLU A 145 -20.20 -44.30 6.22
CA GLU A 145 -21.35 -44.34 5.29
C GLU A 145 -21.17 -43.40 4.10
N LEU A 146 -20.32 -42.38 4.22
CA LEU A 146 -20.21 -41.30 3.23
C LEU A 146 -19.40 -41.67 1.99
N ARG A 147 -18.72 -42.83 2.00
CA ARG A 147 -17.89 -43.28 0.88
C ARG A 147 -18.74 -43.45 -0.38
N GLY A 148 -18.43 -42.70 -1.43
CA GLY A 148 -19.16 -42.76 -2.69
C GLY A 148 -20.52 -42.04 -2.66
N LYS A 149 -20.84 -41.27 -1.62
CA LYS A 149 -22.13 -40.61 -1.44
C LYS A 149 -22.09 -39.11 -1.76
N THR A 150 -23.26 -38.53 -2.01
CA THR A 150 -23.46 -37.08 -2.02
C THR A 150 -24.04 -36.65 -0.69
N VAL A 151 -23.42 -35.67 -0.03
CA VAL A 151 -23.83 -35.20 1.29
C VAL A 151 -24.66 -33.93 1.16
N LEU A 152 -25.86 -33.91 1.74
CA LEU A 152 -26.66 -32.70 1.95
C LEU A 152 -26.46 -32.18 3.37
N THR A 153 -26.18 -30.89 3.54
CA THR A 153 -25.86 -30.31 4.85
C THR A 153 -26.26 -28.84 4.99
N ARG A 154 -26.70 -28.43 6.19
CA ARG A 154 -26.88 -27.01 6.55
C ARG A 154 -25.58 -26.33 7.01
N LEU A 155 -24.49 -27.09 7.15
CA LEU A 155 -23.21 -26.59 7.62
C LEU A 155 -22.39 -25.93 6.49
N SER A 156 -21.35 -25.18 6.87
CA SER A 156 -20.43 -24.56 5.92
C SER A 156 -19.61 -25.61 5.17
N ALA A 157 -19.86 -25.77 3.87
CA ALA A 157 -19.10 -26.68 3.00
C ALA A 157 -17.59 -26.38 3.04
N ARG A 158 -17.21 -25.10 3.16
CA ARG A 158 -15.80 -24.67 3.31
C ARG A 158 -15.12 -25.29 4.52
N SER A 159 -15.79 -25.27 5.68
CA SER A 159 -15.25 -25.89 6.90
C SER A 159 -15.24 -27.42 6.88
N LEU A 160 -16.00 -28.03 5.96
CA LEU A 160 -16.21 -29.47 5.89
C LEU A 160 -15.41 -30.16 4.79
N ILE A 161 -14.88 -29.44 3.80
CA ILE A 161 -14.26 -30.04 2.60
C ILE A 161 -13.20 -31.07 2.97
N GLY A 162 -12.28 -30.77 3.89
CA GLY A 162 -11.27 -31.73 4.35
C GLY A 162 -11.88 -32.99 4.99
N LYS A 163 -12.88 -32.82 5.87
CA LYS A 163 -13.54 -33.94 6.58
C LYS A 163 -14.35 -34.82 5.64
N LEU A 164 -15.10 -34.22 4.72
CA LEU A 164 -15.91 -34.93 3.73
C LEU A 164 -15.05 -35.66 2.70
N SER A 165 -13.98 -34.99 2.22
CA SER A 165 -13.00 -35.63 1.33
C SER A 165 -12.32 -36.83 2.01
N ALA A 166 -11.92 -36.70 3.27
CA ALA A 166 -11.33 -37.80 4.05
C ALA A 166 -12.32 -38.92 4.43
N ALA A 167 -13.62 -38.67 4.31
CA ALA A 167 -14.68 -39.67 4.44
C ALA A 167 -14.99 -40.40 3.11
N GLY A 168 -14.42 -39.92 1.99
CA GLY A 168 -14.67 -40.46 0.66
C GLY A 168 -15.98 -40.01 0.02
N ALA A 169 -16.57 -38.90 0.48
CA ALA A 169 -17.73 -38.29 -0.16
C ALA A 169 -17.36 -37.80 -1.58
N LEU A 170 -18.29 -37.94 -2.53
CA LEU A 170 -18.08 -37.52 -3.92
C LEU A 170 -18.46 -36.06 -4.13
N ALA A 171 -19.56 -35.64 -3.50
CA ALA A 171 -20.08 -34.29 -3.62
C ALA A 171 -20.71 -33.82 -2.30
N VAL A 172 -20.78 -32.51 -2.14
CA VAL A 172 -21.51 -31.84 -1.08
C VAL A 172 -22.50 -30.84 -1.68
N ILE A 173 -23.71 -30.84 -1.16
CA ILE A 173 -24.74 -29.84 -1.42
C ILE A 173 -25.00 -29.15 -0.09
N THR A 174 -24.73 -27.84 0.00
CA THR A 174 -25.07 -27.06 1.20
C THR A 174 -26.36 -26.27 0.99
N ASP A 175 -27.26 -26.33 1.97
CA ASP A 175 -28.48 -25.52 2.04
C ASP A 175 -28.42 -24.51 3.20
N ARG A 176 -27.21 -24.00 3.49
CA ARG A 176 -26.97 -23.00 4.55
C ARG A 176 -27.93 -21.81 4.35
N PRO A 177 -28.71 -21.44 5.38
CA PRO A 177 -29.66 -20.35 5.25
C PRO A 177 -28.96 -19.01 5.03
N VAL A 178 -29.58 -18.15 4.22
CA VAL A 178 -29.29 -16.72 4.14
C VAL A 178 -30.28 -16.01 5.07
N ASP A 179 -29.80 -15.14 5.94
CA ASP A 179 -30.61 -14.53 7.00
C ASP A 179 -31.89 -13.90 6.43
N SER A 180 -33.04 -14.37 6.92
CA SER A 180 -34.38 -13.90 6.53
C SER A 180 -34.71 -14.02 5.03
N LEU A 181 -33.92 -14.74 4.23
CA LEU A 181 -34.04 -14.86 2.78
C LEU A 181 -33.97 -16.33 2.33
N PRO A 182 -35.00 -17.15 2.62
CA PRO A 182 -34.95 -18.60 2.45
C PRO A 182 -34.92 -19.07 0.99
N ASN A 183 -35.14 -18.18 0.02
CA ASN A 183 -35.02 -18.46 -1.42
C ASN A 183 -33.68 -17.97 -2.01
N ALA A 184 -32.85 -17.26 -1.25
CA ALA A 184 -31.54 -16.82 -1.70
C ALA A 184 -30.53 -17.98 -1.59
N THR A 185 -29.65 -18.08 -2.59
CA THR A 185 -28.53 -19.03 -2.58
C THR A 185 -27.32 -18.33 -1.99
N ALA A 186 -26.69 -18.92 -0.98
CA ALA A 186 -25.49 -18.35 -0.37
C ALA A 186 -24.28 -18.47 -1.32
N TRP A 187 -23.53 -17.39 -1.49
CA TRP A 187 -22.24 -17.48 -2.16
C TRP A 187 -21.29 -18.32 -1.32
N THR A 188 -20.74 -19.37 -1.93
CA THR A 188 -19.91 -20.33 -1.22
C THR A 188 -18.66 -20.62 -2.04
N LYS A 189 -17.57 -20.70 -1.32
CA LYS A 189 -16.19 -20.75 -1.80
C LYS A 189 -15.46 -21.79 -0.94
N PHE A 190 -14.68 -22.70 -1.54
CA PHE A 190 -13.84 -23.63 -0.76
C PHE A 190 -12.58 -22.98 -0.17
N GLY A 191 -12.19 -21.80 -0.66
CA GLY A 191 -11.06 -20.97 -0.21
C GLY A 191 -11.28 -19.49 -0.54
N TRP A 192 -10.33 -18.56 -0.34
CA TRP A 192 -10.50 -17.18 -0.85
C TRP A 192 -9.75 -16.99 -2.15
N GLY A 193 -8.49 -17.45 -2.19
CA GLY A 193 -7.69 -17.51 -3.43
C GLY A 193 -7.51 -18.92 -3.96
N ALA A 194 -7.59 -19.92 -3.08
CA ALA A 194 -7.54 -21.35 -3.39
C ALA A 194 -7.97 -22.16 -2.16
N ILE A 195 -8.24 -23.46 -2.32
CA ILE A 195 -8.43 -24.38 -1.19
C ILE A 195 -7.23 -24.26 -0.23
N SER A 196 -7.49 -24.07 1.06
CA SER A 196 -6.46 -23.85 2.08
C SER A 196 -5.38 -24.95 2.06
N LEU A 197 -4.16 -24.59 2.45
CA LEU A 197 -3.00 -25.47 2.27
C LEU A 197 -3.11 -26.79 3.05
N ASP A 198 -3.69 -26.76 4.25
CA ASP A 198 -4.01 -27.94 5.07
C ASP A 198 -5.00 -28.90 4.40
N GLN A 199 -5.70 -28.44 3.35
CA GLN A 199 -6.74 -29.16 2.63
C GLN A 199 -6.46 -29.28 1.12
N ALA A 200 -5.25 -28.96 0.66
CA ALA A 200 -4.91 -28.91 -0.77
C ALA A 200 -5.14 -30.24 -1.53
N GLY A 201 -5.04 -31.37 -0.82
CA GLY A 201 -5.32 -32.71 -1.35
C GLY A 201 -6.81 -33.06 -1.46
N ALA A 202 -7.71 -32.22 -0.93
CA ALA A 202 -9.14 -32.50 -0.98
C ALA A 202 -9.67 -32.48 -2.42
N ARG A 203 -10.55 -33.43 -2.74
CA ARG A 203 -11.21 -33.54 -4.04
C ARG A 203 -12.70 -33.75 -3.79
N LEU A 204 -13.47 -32.68 -3.97
CA LEU A 204 -14.90 -32.67 -3.69
C LEU A 204 -15.62 -31.76 -4.69
N VAL A 205 -16.76 -32.22 -5.22
CA VAL A 205 -17.64 -31.37 -6.02
C VAL A 205 -18.60 -30.65 -5.07
N GLY A 206 -18.66 -29.33 -5.12
CA GLY A 206 -19.47 -28.52 -4.21
C GLY A 206 -20.63 -27.84 -4.91
N PHE A 207 -21.82 -27.93 -4.32
CA PHE A 207 -23.02 -27.25 -4.79
C PHE A 207 -23.71 -26.51 -3.66
N VAL A 208 -24.57 -25.56 -4.04
CA VAL A 208 -25.36 -24.76 -3.11
C VAL A 208 -26.83 -24.78 -3.54
N LEU A 209 -27.71 -24.92 -2.55
CA LEU A 209 -29.14 -24.70 -2.68
C LEU A 209 -29.57 -23.56 -1.75
N SER A 210 -30.64 -22.86 -2.10
CA SER A 210 -31.35 -22.04 -1.12
C SER A 210 -31.95 -22.91 -0.02
N GLU A 211 -32.26 -22.32 1.14
CA GLU A 211 -32.87 -23.04 2.25
C GLU A 211 -34.16 -23.76 1.83
N ASN A 212 -35.03 -23.11 1.04
CA ASN A 212 -36.28 -23.70 0.58
C ASN A 212 -36.07 -24.81 -0.45
N GLU A 213 -35.07 -24.72 -1.31
CA GLU A 213 -34.70 -25.83 -2.20
C GLU A 213 -34.14 -27.02 -1.41
N GLY A 214 -33.33 -26.75 -0.38
CA GLY A 214 -32.85 -27.77 0.56
C GLY A 214 -33.99 -28.47 1.29
N LYS A 215 -34.96 -27.71 1.84
CA LYS A 215 -36.18 -28.26 2.46
C LYS A 215 -36.96 -29.16 1.49
N ARG A 216 -37.11 -28.75 0.23
CA ARG A 216 -37.78 -29.57 -0.80
C ARG A 216 -37.02 -30.86 -1.10
N LEU A 217 -35.69 -30.82 -1.13
CA LEU A 217 -34.86 -32.01 -1.34
C LEU A 217 -34.93 -32.97 -0.14
N ARG A 218 -34.93 -32.43 1.08
CA ARG A 218 -35.10 -33.20 2.33
C ARG A 218 -36.46 -33.88 2.38
N ALA A 219 -37.54 -33.14 2.13
CA ALA A 219 -38.89 -33.70 2.08
C ALA A 219 -39.01 -34.80 1.01
N LEU A 220 -38.36 -34.64 -0.14
CA LEU A 220 -38.31 -35.68 -1.18
C LEU A 220 -37.54 -36.92 -0.71
N HIS A 221 -36.43 -36.72 0.01
CA HIS A 221 -35.62 -37.81 0.57
C HIS A 221 -36.38 -38.58 1.65
N GLU A 222 -37.02 -37.88 2.58
CA GLU A 222 -37.88 -38.46 3.63
C GLU A 222 -39.05 -39.25 3.03
N LYS A 223 -39.74 -38.67 2.03
CA LYS A 223 -40.88 -39.31 1.35
C LYS A 223 -40.53 -40.66 0.71
N HIS A 224 -39.33 -40.77 0.14
CA HIS A 224 -38.92 -41.93 -0.64
C HIS A 224 -37.90 -42.84 0.08
N GLY A 225 -37.44 -42.47 1.28
CA GLY A 225 -36.43 -43.18 2.08
C GLY A 225 -35.00 -43.09 1.53
N SER A 226 -34.82 -43.13 0.20
CA SER A 226 -33.52 -42.97 -0.46
C SER A 226 -33.68 -42.23 -1.78
N LEU A 227 -32.66 -41.42 -2.14
CA LEU A 227 -32.58 -40.77 -3.44
C LEU A 227 -31.23 -41.08 -4.08
N THR A 228 -31.25 -41.47 -5.35
CA THR A 228 -30.03 -41.55 -6.15
C THR A 228 -29.92 -40.30 -7.00
N LEU A 229 -28.80 -39.61 -6.86
CA LEU A 229 -28.46 -38.40 -7.60
C LEU A 229 -27.54 -38.72 -8.77
N HIS A 230 -27.69 -37.98 -9.86
CA HIS A 230 -26.72 -37.87 -10.94
C HIS A 230 -26.10 -36.47 -10.90
N VAL A 231 -24.81 -36.42 -10.61
CA VAL A 231 -24.04 -35.20 -10.39
C VAL A 231 -23.13 -34.98 -11.59
N LYS A 232 -23.20 -33.80 -12.20
CA LYS A 232 -22.30 -33.37 -13.27
C LYS A 232 -21.75 -31.98 -12.95
N ALA A 233 -20.43 -31.83 -13.05
CA ALA A 233 -19.74 -30.55 -13.01
C ALA A 233 -18.59 -30.59 -14.02
N ASP A 234 -18.58 -29.63 -14.94
CA ASP A 234 -17.50 -29.36 -15.87
C ASP A 234 -16.75 -28.11 -15.37
N VAL A 235 -15.70 -28.37 -14.60
CA VAL A 235 -14.82 -27.35 -14.02
C VAL A 235 -13.42 -27.57 -14.56
N ARG A 236 -12.78 -26.51 -15.04
CA ARG A 236 -11.40 -26.57 -15.52
C ARG A 236 -10.50 -25.79 -14.58
N PRO A 237 -9.71 -26.47 -13.73
CA PRO A 237 -8.57 -25.85 -13.06
C PRO A 237 -7.40 -25.69 -14.03
N TYR A 238 -6.69 -24.56 -13.97
CA TYR A 238 -5.48 -24.31 -14.75
C TYR A 238 -4.68 -23.15 -14.16
N VAL A 239 -3.41 -23.07 -14.55
CA VAL A 239 -2.60 -21.86 -14.37
C VAL A 239 -2.98 -20.88 -15.47
N GLY A 240 -3.64 -19.80 -15.09
CA GLY A 240 -4.06 -18.71 -15.97
C GLY A 240 -3.65 -17.37 -15.40
N ASP A 241 -4.49 -16.36 -15.61
CA ASP A 241 -4.28 -15.02 -15.12
C ASP A 241 -5.57 -14.36 -14.64
N HIS A 242 -5.40 -13.31 -13.84
CA HIS A 242 -6.44 -12.35 -13.51
C HIS A 242 -5.84 -10.95 -13.53
N ASP A 243 -6.66 -9.94 -13.77
CA ASP A 243 -6.15 -8.60 -14.07
C ASP A 243 -6.23 -7.64 -12.88
N VAL A 244 -5.31 -6.68 -12.86
CA VAL A 244 -5.47 -5.40 -12.17
C VAL A 244 -5.69 -4.33 -13.22
N VAL A 245 -6.87 -3.71 -13.22
CA VAL A 245 -7.24 -2.64 -14.14
C VAL A 245 -7.07 -1.30 -13.44
N SER A 246 -6.34 -0.38 -14.06
CA SER A 246 -6.21 1.00 -13.60
C SER A 246 -6.92 1.96 -14.54
N GLY A 247 -7.79 2.81 -14.00
CA GLY A 247 -8.21 4.06 -14.64
C GLY A 247 -7.45 5.24 -14.03
N ILE A 248 -6.84 6.10 -14.84
CA ILE A 248 -5.93 7.15 -14.37
C ILE A 248 -6.39 8.50 -14.90
N VAL A 249 -6.83 9.36 -13.98
CA VAL A 249 -7.00 10.79 -14.23
C VAL A 249 -5.64 11.44 -14.00
N LYS A 250 -4.96 11.81 -15.10
CA LYS A 250 -3.60 12.35 -15.02
C LYS A 250 -3.58 13.72 -14.35
N GLY A 251 -2.64 13.92 -13.45
CA GLY A 251 -2.33 15.22 -12.87
C GLY A 251 -1.72 16.17 -13.91
N ALA A 252 -1.73 17.46 -13.61
CA ALA A 252 -1.23 18.51 -14.50
C ALA A 252 0.29 18.58 -14.54
N VAL A 253 0.99 18.04 -13.53
CA VAL A 253 2.43 18.30 -13.33
C VAL A 253 3.28 17.04 -13.27
N ASP A 254 3.03 16.16 -12.30
CA ASP A 254 3.81 14.94 -12.11
C ASP A 254 2.90 13.71 -12.17
N PRO A 255 3.00 12.88 -13.22
CA PRO A 255 2.21 11.66 -13.32
C PRO A 255 2.61 10.60 -12.28
N GLN A 256 3.76 10.74 -11.61
CA GLN A 256 4.27 9.76 -10.63
C GLN A 256 3.78 10.01 -9.20
N GLU A 257 3.31 11.21 -8.87
CA GLU A 257 2.62 11.48 -7.60
C GLU A 257 1.13 11.14 -7.75
N GLU A 258 0.70 10.09 -7.04
CA GLU A 258 -0.64 9.51 -7.21
C GLU A 258 -1.42 9.42 -5.89
N LEU A 259 -2.74 9.54 -5.99
CA LEU A 259 -3.70 9.05 -5.00
C LEU A 259 -4.36 7.79 -5.53
N TRP A 260 -4.58 6.81 -4.67
CA TRP A 260 -5.11 5.51 -5.08
C TRP A 260 -6.50 5.25 -4.55
N VAL A 261 -7.36 4.70 -5.40
CA VAL A 261 -8.66 4.17 -5.01
C VAL A 261 -8.64 2.67 -5.24
N LEU A 262 -9.05 1.90 -4.24
CA LEU A 262 -9.11 0.44 -4.31
C LEU A 262 -10.57 0.02 -4.32
N ALA A 263 -10.98 -0.70 -5.36
CA ALA A 263 -12.30 -1.33 -5.43
C ALA A 263 -12.15 -2.72 -6.02
N HIS A 264 -12.34 -3.76 -5.21
CA HIS A 264 -12.23 -5.12 -5.71
C HIS A 264 -13.33 -5.42 -6.74
N SER A 265 -13.04 -6.39 -7.62
CA SER A 265 -13.86 -6.87 -8.72
C SER A 265 -13.86 -8.41 -8.73
N ALA A 266 -14.49 -9.05 -9.72
CA ALA A 266 -14.57 -10.50 -9.83
C ALA A 266 -15.46 -11.15 -8.76
N GLU A 267 -16.53 -10.46 -8.37
CA GLU A 267 -17.56 -10.96 -7.46
C GLU A 267 -18.98 -10.80 -8.03
N PRO A 268 -19.88 -11.76 -7.78
CA PRO A 268 -21.15 -11.85 -8.49
C PRO A 268 -22.25 -10.86 -8.06
N GLY A 269 -22.09 -10.17 -6.92
CA GLY A 269 -23.12 -9.30 -6.34
C GLY A 269 -23.18 -7.89 -6.93
N ALA A 270 -24.24 -7.15 -6.61
CA ALA A 270 -24.48 -5.80 -7.10
C ALA A 270 -23.98 -4.73 -6.13
N ILE A 271 -24.28 -4.86 -4.85
CA ILE A 271 -23.70 -4.03 -3.79
C ILE A 271 -22.26 -4.49 -3.57
N ASP A 272 -22.05 -5.80 -3.41
CA ASP A 272 -20.75 -6.42 -3.22
C ASP A 272 -20.30 -7.17 -4.49
N ASN A 273 -19.47 -6.59 -5.36
CA ASN A 273 -18.68 -5.36 -5.23
C ASN A 273 -18.86 -4.41 -6.44
N ALA A 274 -19.74 -4.77 -7.38
CA ALA A 274 -19.93 -4.06 -8.64
C ALA A 274 -20.25 -2.57 -8.44
N SER A 275 -20.91 -2.22 -7.32
CA SER A 275 -21.19 -0.83 -6.94
C SER A 275 -19.93 0.01 -6.74
N GLY A 276 -18.92 -0.50 -6.03
CA GLY A 276 -17.66 0.20 -5.77
C GLY A 276 -16.84 0.41 -7.03
N VAL A 277 -16.79 -0.60 -7.90
CA VAL A 277 -16.12 -0.52 -9.21
C VAL A 277 -16.80 0.50 -10.12
N ALA A 278 -18.14 0.49 -10.18
CA ALA A 278 -18.89 1.47 -10.98
C ALA A 278 -18.70 2.90 -10.45
N VAL A 279 -18.63 3.09 -9.13
CA VAL A 279 -18.30 4.38 -8.50
C VAL A 279 -16.93 4.88 -8.95
N CYS A 280 -15.93 4.02 -9.05
CA CYS A 280 -14.60 4.39 -9.54
C CYS A 280 -14.62 4.88 -11.00
N VAL A 281 -15.32 4.18 -11.88
CA VAL A 281 -15.49 4.58 -13.29
C VAL A 281 -16.20 5.93 -13.39
N GLU A 282 -17.29 6.12 -12.65
CA GLU A 282 -18.03 7.38 -12.67
C GLU A 282 -17.25 8.54 -12.05
N ALA A 283 -16.48 8.29 -11.00
CA ALA A 283 -15.62 9.32 -10.39
C ALA A 283 -14.60 9.85 -11.40
N ALA A 284 -13.91 8.96 -12.13
CA ALA A 284 -13.00 9.35 -13.21
C ALA A 284 -13.72 10.15 -14.31
N ARG A 285 -14.89 9.67 -14.74
CA ARG A 285 -15.72 10.31 -15.76
C ARG A 285 -16.21 11.69 -15.36
N ALA A 286 -16.72 11.85 -14.14
CA ALA A 286 -17.20 13.13 -13.62
C ALA A 286 -16.06 14.14 -13.54
N MET A 287 -14.87 13.70 -13.13
CA MET A 287 -13.69 14.53 -13.03
C MET A 287 -13.16 14.98 -14.40
N GLU A 288 -12.91 14.06 -15.32
CA GLU A 288 -12.44 14.40 -16.68
C GLU A 288 -13.46 15.28 -17.42
N SER A 289 -14.76 14.99 -17.29
CA SER A 289 -15.82 15.84 -17.87
C SER A 289 -15.78 17.26 -17.32
N ALA A 290 -15.62 17.42 -16.00
CA ALA A 290 -15.55 18.73 -15.36
C ALA A 290 -14.27 19.50 -15.76
N ILE A 291 -13.15 18.81 -15.93
CA ILE A 291 -11.88 19.39 -16.41
C ILE A 291 -12.01 19.83 -17.86
N GLN A 292 -12.50 18.97 -18.75
CA GLN A 292 -12.66 19.26 -20.18
C GLN A 292 -13.62 20.43 -20.42
N ALA A 293 -14.67 20.54 -19.61
CA ALA A 293 -15.60 21.66 -19.64
C ALA A 293 -15.04 22.97 -19.02
N GLY A 294 -13.82 22.96 -18.47
CA GLY A 294 -13.21 24.11 -17.80
C GLY A 294 -13.86 24.50 -16.47
N ASN A 295 -14.71 23.64 -15.90
CA ASN A 295 -15.43 23.90 -14.66
C ASN A 295 -14.57 23.71 -13.41
N ILE A 296 -13.55 22.87 -13.50
CA ILE A 296 -12.50 22.69 -12.48
C ILE A 296 -11.14 22.66 -13.16
N ARG A 297 -10.09 22.96 -12.41
CA ARG A 297 -8.71 22.79 -12.89
C ARG A 297 -8.31 21.31 -12.79
N ARG A 298 -7.42 20.89 -13.67
CA ARG A 298 -6.75 19.59 -13.52
C ARG A 298 -5.86 19.65 -12.26
N PRO A 299 -5.97 18.70 -11.32
CA PRO A 299 -5.19 18.72 -10.08
C PRO A 299 -3.70 18.57 -10.35
N LYS A 300 -2.86 18.99 -9.39
CA LYS A 300 -1.40 18.84 -9.46
C LYS A 300 -0.97 17.38 -9.64
N ARG A 301 -1.63 16.47 -8.93
CA ARG A 301 -1.29 15.03 -8.81
C ARG A 301 -2.32 14.14 -9.49
N SER A 302 -1.91 12.95 -9.89
CA SER A 302 -2.79 12.00 -10.57
C SER A 302 -3.67 11.24 -9.57
N ILE A 303 -4.83 10.78 -10.03
CA ILE A 303 -5.70 9.87 -9.27
C ILE A 303 -5.82 8.58 -10.05
N ARG A 304 -5.49 7.47 -9.41
CA ARG A 304 -5.53 6.12 -9.97
C ARG A 304 -6.63 5.32 -9.28
N PHE A 305 -7.54 4.80 -10.08
CA PHE A 305 -8.62 3.91 -9.67
C PHE A 305 -8.22 2.47 -10.03
N LEU A 306 -7.99 1.63 -9.02
CA LEU A 306 -7.57 0.24 -9.16
C LEU A 306 -8.76 -0.70 -8.94
N SER A 307 -8.99 -1.56 -9.92
CA SER A 307 -9.90 -2.70 -9.81
C SER A 307 -9.17 -4.01 -9.99
N ALA A 308 -9.31 -4.90 -9.02
CA ALA A 308 -8.55 -6.15 -8.97
C ALA A 308 -9.34 -7.24 -8.25
N PHE A 309 -8.89 -8.48 -8.32
CA PHE A 309 -9.41 -9.54 -7.44
C PHE A 309 -9.11 -9.19 -5.97
N GLU A 310 -10.11 -9.27 -5.08
CA GLU A 310 -10.05 -8.90 -3.65
C GLU A 310 -8.75 -9.38 -2.99
N CYS A 311 -8.00 -8.50 -2.35
CA CYS A 311 -6.70 -8.70 -1.71
C CYS A 311 -5.58 -9.17 -2.64
N TYR A 312 -5.75 -10.32 -3.29
CA TYR A 312 -4.78 -11.02 -4.12
C TYR A 312 -4.21 -10.13 -5.22
N GLY A 313 -5.09 -9.39 -5.91
CA GLY A 313 -4.67 -8.52 -6.99
C GLY A 313 -3.94 -7.26 -6.50
N PHE A 314 -4.49 -6.57 -5.50
CA PHE A 314 -3.85 -5.36 -4.96
C PHE A 314 -2.51 -5.64 -4.31
N PHE A 315 -2.40 -6.75 -3.57
CA PHE A 315 -1.20 -7.08 -2.82
C PHE A 315 -0.09 -7.55 -3.73
N ASN A 316 -0.41 -8.39 -4.73
CA ASN A 316 0.55 -8.73 -5.77
C ASN A 316 1.03 -7.47 -6.51
N TYR A 317 0.12 -6.58 -6.91
CA TYR A 317 0.46 -5.33 -7.58
C TYR A 317 1.40 -4.47 -6.74
N LEU A 318 1.11 -4.28 -5.45
CA LEU A 318 1.96 -3.52 -4.52
C LEU A 318 3.36 -4.12 -4.35
N GLU A 319 3.47 -5.45 -4.29
CA GLU A 319 4.77 -6.12 -4.10
C GLU A 319 5.64 -6.14 -5.35
N HIS A 320 5.03 -6.14 -6.55
CA HIS A 320 5.76 -6.37 -7.81
C HIS A 320 5.91 -5.10 -8.66
N VAL A 321 4.99 -4.13 -8.53
CA VAL A 321 5.06 -2.88 -9.29
C VAL A 321 5.84 -1.83 -8.51
N SER A 322 7.11 -1.69 -8.87
CA SER A 322 7.98 -0.66 -8.31
C SER A 322 7.60 0.73 -8.84
N ARG A 323 7.39 1.68 -7.93
CA ARG A 323 7.13 3.08 -8.27
C ARG A 323 8.19 3.98 -7.65
N TYR A 324 8.55 5.03 -8.37
CA TYR A 324 9.49 6.04 -7.89
C TYR A 324 8.98 6.72 -6.61
N GLN A 325 7.67 7.01 -6.57
CA GLN A 325 6.97 7.47 -5.39
C GLN A 325 5.83 6.51 -5.06
N THR A 326 5.64 6.22 -3.78
CA THR A 326 4.42 5.55 -3.33
C THR A 326 3.25 6.54 -3.34
N PRO A 327 1.99 6.06 -3.44
CA PRO A 327 0.83 6.93 -3.33
C PRO A 327 0.86 7.79 -2.05
N ILE A 328 0.23 8.97 -2.12
CA ILE A 328 0.27 9.94 -1.02
C ILE A 328 -0.89 9.74 -0.03
N ALA A 329 -2.06 9.34 -0.55
CA ALA A 329 -3.29 9.00 0.17
C ALA A 329 -4.13 8.07 -0.72
N GLY A 330 -5.16 7.48 -0.15
CA GLY A 330 -6.11 6.69 -0.91
C GLY A 330 -7.52 6.64 -0.34
N LEU A 331 -8.32 5.74 -0.90
CA LEU A 331 -9.68 5.41 -0.47
C LEU A 331 -10.03 3.98 -0.89
N CYS A 332 -10.52 3.16 0.04
CA CYS A 332 -11.11 1.87 -0.28
C CYS A 332 -12.62 2.05 -0.51
N ILE A 333 -13.15 1.43 -1.57
CA ILE A 333 -14.57 1.45 -1.93
C ILE A 333 -14.97 0.03 -2.26
N ASP A 334 -15.91 -0.49 -1.50
CA ASP A 334 -16.38 -1.86 -1.67
C ASP A 334 -17.91 -1.84 -1.85
N THR A 335 -18.64 -2.00 -0.75
CA THR A 335 -20.09 -2.14 -0.73
C THR A 335 -20.76 -0.78 -0.56
N VAL A 336 -21.22 -0.14 -1.64
CA VAL A 336 -21.75 1.24 -1.60
C VAL A 336 -23.08 1.42 -2.34
N GLY A 337 -23.81 2.47 -1.99
CA GLY A 337 -25.03 2.89 -2.71
C GLY A 337 -26.27 2.05 -2.46
N ALA A 338 -26.26 1.17 -1.44
CA ALA A 338 -27.44 0.42 -1.01
C ALA A 338 -28.62 1.35 -0.67
N ARG A 339 -29.85 0.94 -0.96
CA ARG A 339 -31.03 1.72 -0.56
C ARG A 339 -31.06 1.93 0.96
N PRO A 340 -31.61 3.06 1.45
CA PRO A 340 -31.64 3.34 2.88
C PRO A 340 -32.34 2.28 3.73
N ASP A 341 -33.35 1.58 3.20
CA ASP A 341 -34.00 0.47 3.92
C ASP A 341 -33.14 -0.80 3.99
N VAL A 342 -32.19 -0.99 3.06
CA VAL A 342 -31.27 -2.14 3.04
C VAL A 342 -30.15 -1.97 4.06
N CYS A 343 -29.58 -0.76 4.17
CA CYS A 343 -28.49 -0.45 5.09
C CYS A 343 -28.94 0.23 6.40
N GLU A 344 -30.24 0.21 6.71
CA GLU A 344 -30.81 0.93 7.87
C GLU A 344 -30.35 2.40 7.96
N ARG A 345 -30.28 3.02 6.77
CA ARG A 345 -29.93 4.41 6.52
C ARG A 345 -28.48 4.74 6.87
N GLN A 346 -27.58 3.77 6.97
CA GLN A 346 -26.19 4.05 7.28
C GLN A 346 -25.35 4.26 6.02
N PHE A 347 -24.53 5.30 6.06
CA PHE A 347 -23.39 5.49 5.18
C PHE A 347 -22.18 5.68 6.07
N SER A 348 -21.23 4.74 6.01
CA SER A 348 -20.15 4.63 6.98
C SER A 348 -18.84 5.11 6.39
N TRP A 349 -18.10 5.89 7.17
CA TRP A 349 -16.69 6.22 6.98
C TRP A 349 -15.89 5.48 8.05
N ARG A 350 -15.10 4.48 7.65
CA ARG A 350 -14.17 3.77 8.52
C ARG A 350 -12.79 4.40 8.39
N ALA A 351 -12.15 4.65 9.53
CA ALA A 351 -10.88 5.33 9.60
C ALA A 351 -9.78 4.60 8.81
N THR A 352 -8.74 5.32 8.41
CA THR A 352 -7.51 4.69 7.91
C THR A 352 -6.89 3.79 8.98
N ILE A 353 -6.02 2.87 8.56
CA ILE A 353 -5.27 2.02 9.48
C ILE A 353 -4.57 2.85 10.58
N PRO A 354 -4.59 2.40 11.84
CA PRO A 354 -4.16 3.25 12.94
C PRO A 354 -2.67 3.60 12.95
N MET A 355 -1.79 2.96 12.18
CA MET A 355 -0.37 3.39 12.11
C MET A 355 -0.11 4.41 10.99
N SER A 356 -1.17 4.89 10.32
CA SER A 356 -1.09 5.82 9.20
C SER A 356 -1.63 7.20 9.57
N ALA A 357 -1.59 8.14 8.63
CA ALA A 357 -1.94 9.54 8.88
C ALA A 357 -3.46 9.75 8.94
N THR A 358 -3.98 10.18 10.10
CA THR A 358 -5.41 10.27 10.42
C THR A 358 -6.13 11.51 9.87
N PHE A 359 -5.39 12.50 9.36
CA PHE A 359 -5.99 13.73 8.83
C PHE A 359 -6.99 13.47 7.69
N VAL A 360 -6.84 12.37 6.96
CA VAL A 360 -7.74 11.99 5.86
C VAL A 360 -9.17 11.73 6.34
N ASP A 361 -9.34 11.26 7.58
CA ASP A 361 -10.64 10.87 8.10
C ASP A 361 -11.54 12.08 8.32
N ARG A 362 -10.96 13.20 8.78
CA ARG A 362 -11.71 14.44 8.96
C ARG A 362 -12.11 15.09 7.65
N ILE A 363 -11.20 15.10 6.68
CA ILE A 363 -11.47 15.60 5.33
C ILE A 363 -12.62 14.78 4.74
N GLY A 364 -12.49 13.46 4.82
CA GLY A 364 -13.48 12.49 4.40
C GLY A 364 -14.86 12.67 5.02
N GLU A 365 -14.91 12.76 6.35
CA GLU A 365 -16.15 13.01 7.09
C GLU A 365 -16.84 14.29 6.62
N THR A 366 -16.08 15.38 6.47
CA THR A 366 -16.61 16.67 6.01
C THR A 366 -17.19 16.56 4.59
N VAL A 367 -16.47 15.89 3.69
CA VAL A 367 -16.90 15.64 2.32
C VAL A 367 -18.15 14.76 2.29
N ALA A 368 -18.19 13.66 3.06
CA ALA A 368 -19.33 12.75 3.14
C ALA A 368 -20.59 13.44 3.70
N ARG A 369 -20.46 14.29 4.72
CA ARG A 369 -21.57 15.13 5.22
C ARG A 369 -22.07 16.09 4.15
N SER A 370 -21.18 16.64 3.32
CA SER A 370 -21.56 17.47 2.17
C SER A 370 -22.32 16.67 1.12
N ALA A 371 -21.83 15.46 0.78
CA ALA A 371 -22.45 14.56 -0.19
C ALA A 371 -23.88 14.18 0.19
N ILE A 372 -24.10 13.76 1.44
CA ILE A 372 -25.42 13.38 1.96
C ILE A 372 -26.39 14.55 1.89
N ARG A 373 -25.95 15.77 2.23
CA ARG A 373 -26.78 16.98 2.11
C ARG A 373 -27.10 17.30 0.66
N ALA A 374 -26.14 17.11 -0.25
CA ALA A 374 -26.26 17.47 -1.65
C ALA A 374 -27.22 16.57 -2.44
N TYR A 375 -27.25 15.26 -2.14
CA TYR A 375 -28.06 14.26 -2.85
C TYR A 375 -29.27 13.77 -2.06
N LYS A 376 -29.33 14.05 -0.75
CA LYS A 376 -30.41 13.62 0.15
C LYS A 376 -30.79 12.14 -0.03
N PRO A 377 -29.81 11.20 0.01
CA PRO A 377 -30.09 9.80 -0.27
C PRO A 377 -30.93 9.11 0.82
N GLY A 378 -31.17 9.78 1.97
CA GLY A 378 -31.84 9.19 3.13
C GLY A 378 -30.88 8.61 4.18
N TYR A 379 -29.56 8.74 3.98
CA TYR A 379 -28.54 8.25 4.90
C TYR A 379 -28.27 9.18 6.10
N ARG A 380 -27.72 8.57 7.15
CA ARG A 380 -27.00 9.20 8.26
C ARG A 380 -25.55 8.76 8.16
N LEU A 381 -24.62 9.72 8.24
CA LEU A 381 -23.20 9.42 8.31
C LEU A 381 -22.87 8.74 9.64
N VAL A 382 -22.15 7.63 9.58
CA VAL A 382 -21.57 6.93 10.73
C VAL A 382 -20.06 6.93 10.55
N THR A 383 -19.32 7.42 11.53
CA THR A 383 -17.86 7.34 11.55
C THR A 383 -17.44 6.27 12.54
N GLY A 384 -16.39 5.50 12.22
CA GLY A 384 -15.86 4.51 13.15
C GLY A 384 -14.40 4.21 12.89
N ASP A 385 -13.80 3.43 13.77
CA ASP A 385 -12.40 3.04 13.70
C ASP A 385 -12.10 2.17 12.47
N PHE A 386 -10.82 1.90 12.26
CA PHE A 386 -10.34 1.06 11.19
C PHE A 386 -10.97 -0.34 11.26
N VAL A 387 -11.43 -0.83 10.10
CA VAL A 387 -11.87 -2.20 9.92
C VAL A 387 -11.04 -2.80 8.79
N SER A 388 -10.40 -3.93 9.05
CA SER A 388 -9.72 -4.68 8.00
C SER A 388 -10.77 -5.41 7.16
N THR A 389 -10.98 -4.93 5.93
CA THR A 389 -11.58 -5.72 4.84
C THR A 389 -10.50 -6.51 4.09
N SER A 390 -9.31 -6.63 4.68
CA SER A 390 -8.06 -7.07 4.04
C SER A 390 -7.57 -6.12 2.93
N ASP A 391 -8.42 -5.67 1.98
CA ASP A 391 -8.06 -4.64 1.00
C ASP A 391 -7.54 -3.35 1.67
N THR A 392 -8.15 -2.95 2.79
CA THR A 392 -7.73 -1.78 3.55
C THR A 392 -6.34 -1.91 4.18
N LEU A 393 -5.77 -3.12 4.27
CA LEU A 393 -4.37 -3.31 4.68
C LEU A 393 -3.38 -2.82 3.61
N ALA A 394 -3.83 -2.57 2.38
CA ALA A 394 -3.01 -1.87 1.39
C ALA A 394 -2.57 -0.47 1.88
N GLY A 395 -3.30 0.11 2.85
CA GLY A 395 -2.90 1.33 3.57
C GLY A 395 -1.68 1.17 4.50
N ASP A 396 -0.96 0.04 4.42
CA ASP A 396 0.28 -0.25 5.13
C ASP A 396 1.25 0.94 5.14
N PRO A 397 1.72 1.39 6.32
CA PRO A 397 2.64 2.53 6.46
C PRO A 397 3.97 2.41 5.69
N LYS A 398 4.41 1.21 5.31
CA LYS A 398 5.64 1.02 4.50
C LYS A 398 5.45 1.48 3.05
N TYR A 399 4.28 1.24 2.47
CA TYR A 399 3.89 1.88 1.21
C TYR A 399 3.34 3.30 1.49
N GLY A 400 2.80 3.50 2.68
CA GLY A 400 2.73 4.78 3.37
C GLY A 400 1.47 5.59 3.14
N PHE A 401 0.48 5.13 2.39
CA PHE A 401 -0.69 5.99 2.14
C PHE A 401 -1.83 5.69 3.12
N PRO A 402 -2.38 6.70 3.81
CA PRO A 402 -3.61 6.51 4.56
C PRO A 402 -4.75 6.19 3.60
N CYS A 403 -5.54 5.17 3.93
CA CYS A 403 -6.55 4.58 3.06
C CYS A 403 -7.83 4.24 3.87
N PRO A 404 -8.70 5.22 4.12
CA PRO A 404 -9.99 5.00 4.78
C PRO A 404 -10.94 4.22 3.87
N TRP A 405 -12.04 3.71 4.45
CA TRP A 405 -13.03 2.91 3.72
C TRP A 405 -14.42 3.53 3.83
N ILE A 406 -15.07 3.74 2.67
CA ILE A 406 -16.49 4.12 2.62
C ILE A 406 -17.37 2.91 2.30
N THR A 407 -18.50 2.80 2.99
CA THR A 407 -19.39 1.65 2.83
C THR A 407 -20.83 1.88 3.28
N THR A 408 -21.75 1.10 2.72
CA THR A 408 -23.13 0.87 3.17
C THR A 408 -23.35 -0.59 3.62
N HIS A 409 -22.27 -1.31 3.95
CA HIS A 409 -22.28 -2.72 4.36
C HIS A 409 -23.03 -2.97 5.67
N TYR A 410 -22.91 -2.04 6.61
CA TYR A 410 -23.41 -2.22 7.97
C TYR A 410 -24.79 -1.61 8.15
N ARG A 411 -25.58 -2.31 8.95
CA ARG A 411 -26.83 -1.89 9.58
C ARG A 411 -26.57 -1.48 11.02
N LYS A 412 -27.62 -1.21 11.79
CA LYS A 412 -27.46 -0.87 13.22
C LYS A 412 -26.73 -1.98 13.97
N ASP A 413 -25.91 -1.58 14.94
CA ASP A 413 -25.10 -2.46 15.79
C ASP A 413 -24.06 -3.29 14.99
N ASP A 414 -23.49 -2.69 13.93
CA ASP A 414 -22.49 -3.29 13.04
C ASP A 414 -22.91 -4.64 12.41
N LYS A 415 -24.22 -4.87 12.30
CA LYS A 415 -24.75 -6.06 11.62
C LYS A 415 -24.65 -5.92 10.12
N ILE A 416 -24.22 -6.98 9.43
CA ILE A 416 -24.18 -6.99 7.96
C ILE A 416 -25.61 -6.91 7.39
N TRP A 417 -25.75 -6.29 6.22
CA TRP A 417 -27.00 -6.25 5.47
C TRP A 417 -27.44 -7.66 4.99
N LYS A 418 -28.75 -7.89 4.88
CA LYS A 418 -29.32 -9.26 4.86
C LYS A 418 -28.97 -10.12 3.64
N ALA A 419 -28.72 -9.52 2.47
CA ALA A 419 -28.48 -10.27 1.23
C ALA A 419 -26.99 -10.35 0.85
N TYR A 420 -26.10 -9.93 1.76
CA TYR A 420 -24.65 -10.04 1.60
C TYR A 420 -24.21 -11.46 1.24
N HIS A 421 -23.27 -11.58 0.29
CA HIS A 421 -22.78 -12.86 -0.24
C HIS A 421 -23.92 -13.83 -0.59
N SER A 422 -24.91 -13.37 -1.36
CA SER A 422 -26.00 -14.23 -1.81
C SER A 422 -26.57 -13.81 -3.16
N SER A 423 -27.29 -14.72 -3.80
CA SER A 423 -28.01 -14.46 -5.05
C SER A 423 -29.12 -13.40 -4.94
N ALA A 424 -29.41 -12.92 -3.72
CA ALA A 424 -30.32 -11.80 -3.50
C ALA A 424 -29.60 -10.43 -3.52
N ASP A 425 -28.27 -10.40 -3.62
CA ASP A 425 -27.53 -9.17 -3.95
C ASP A 425 -27.75 -8.80 -5.42
N VAL A 426 -28.77 -7.96 -5.66
CA VAL A 426 -29.21 -7.59 -7.00
C VAL A 426 -29.28 -6.07 -7.17
N PRO A 427 -29.16 -5.55 -8.40
CA PRO A 427 -29.17 -4.10 -8.65
C PRO A 427 -30.40 -3.35 -8.10
N ALA A 428 -31.53 -4.03 -7.89
CA ALA A 428 -32.74 -3.43 -7.31
C ALA A 428 -32.58 -2.99 -5.84
N LEU A 429 -31.53 -3.47 -5.15
CA LEU A 429 -31.17 -3.04 -3.80
C LEU A 429 -30.38 -1.73 -3.76
N LEU A 430 -29.97 -1.20 -4.91
CA LEU A 430 -29.21 0.04 -5.01
C LEU A 430 -30.12 1.25 -5.23
N SER A 431 -29.66 2.40 -4.74
CA SER A 431 -30.28 3.71 -4.99
C SER A 431 -29.39 4.55 -5.90
N THR A 432 -29.96 5.20 -6.91
CA THR A 432 -29.21 6.13 -7.78
C THR A 432 -28.67 7.34 -7.02
N SER A 433 -29.42 7.87 -6.05
CA SER A 433 -28.95 8.94 -5.16
C SER A 433 -27.89 8.44 -4.17
N GLY A 434 -27.98 7.16 -3.78
CA GLY A 434 -26.98 6.50 -2.93
C GLY A 434 -25.64 6.33 -3.64
N LEU A 435 -25.66 5.78 -4.85
CA LEU A 435 -24.48 5.64 -5.71
C LEU A 435 -23.85 7.01 -6.05
N ALA A 436 -24.69 8.02 -6.34
CA ALA A 436 -24.21 9.38 -6.57
C ALA A 436 -23.58 10.01 -5.32
N THR A 437 -24.11 9.71 -4.13
CA THR A 437 -23.54 10.15 -2.84
C THR A 437 -22.15 9.55 -2.62
N ALA A 438 -21.99 8.24 -2.85
CA ALA A 438 -20.69 7.57 -2.77
C ALA A 438 -19.70 8.16 -3.78
N THR A 439 -20.11 8.30 -5.04
CA THR A 439 -19.29 8.88 -6.11
C THR A 439 -18.81 10.28 -5.78
N TYR A 440 -19.72 11.16 -5.34
CA TYR A 440 -19.36 12.51 -4.93
C TYR A 440 -18.39 12.51 -3.76
N THR A 441 -18.63 11.64 -2.77
CA THR A 441 -17.75 11.51 -1.60
C THR A 441 -16.34 11.15 -2.05
N SER A 442 -16.19 10.16 -2.93
CA SER A 442 -14.91 9.72 -3.47
C SER A 442 -14.22 10.81 -4.30
N VAL A 443 -14.87 11.30 -5.36
CA VAL A 443 -14.21 12.23 -6.31
C VAL A 443 -13.89 13.58 -5.66
N ALA A 444 -14.77 14.11 -4.80
CA ALA A 444 -14.53 15.38 -4.13
C ALA A 444 -13.38 15.29 -3.11
N TYR A 445 -13.30 14.19 -2.34
CA TYR A 445 -12.21 13.92 -1.41
C TYR A 445 -10.87 13.78 -2.15
N LEU A 446 -10.84 12.97 -3.21
CA LEU A 446 -9.62 12.72 -3.97
C LEU A 446 -9.12 13.96 -4.70
N ALA A 447 -10.02 14.71 -5.37
CA ALA A 447 -9.62 15.91 -6.11
C ALA A 447 -9.12 17.04 -5.19
N TYR A 448 -9.69 17.20 -4.00
CA TYR A 448 -9.17 18.16 -3.01
C TYR A 448 -7.75 17.80 -2.58
N LEU A 449 -7.52 16.54 -2.21
CA LEU A 449 -6.18 16.09 -1.81
C LEU A 449 -5.18 16.08 -2.97
N ALA A 450 -5.62 15.78 -4.20
CA ALA A 450 -4.78 15.78 -5.39
C ALA A 450 -4.28 17.19 -5.75
N ASP A 451 -5.09 18.22 -5.50
CA ASP A 451 -4.72 19.61 -5.77
C ASP A 451 -4.13 20.36 -4.57
N ALA A 452 -4.28 19.85 -3.34
CA ALA A 452 -3.77 20.52 -2.14
C ALA A 452 -2.27 20.89 -2.23
N GLY A 453 -1.94 22.09 -1.76
CA GLY A 453 -0.57 22.61 -1.67
C GLY A 453 -0.26 23.15 -0.27
N ASN A 454 0.62 24.15 -0.18
CA ASN A 454 1.12 24.66 1.10
C ASN A 454 0.02 25.22 2.01
N ASN A 455 -0.97 25.94 1.47
CA ASN A 455 -2.04 26.55 2.26
C ASN A 455 -2.96 25.47 2.87
N GLU A 456 -3.43 24.55 2.04
CA GLU A 456 -4.26 23.43 2.48
C GLU A 456 -3.51 22.56 3.50
N LEU A 457 -2.22 22.28 3.26
CA LEU A 457 -1.36 21.54 4.18
C LEU A 457 -1.36 22.16 5.59
N ILE A 458 -1.12 23.47 5.71
CA ILE A 458 -1.06 24.14 7.01
C ILE A 458 -2.42 24.16 7.71
N GLU A 459 -3.52 24.37 6.95
CA GLU A 459 -4.87 24.31 7.51
C GLU A 459 -5.22 22.89 8.02
N ILE A 460 -4.87 21.85 7.27
CA ILE A 460 -5.08 20.45 7.65
C ILE A 460 -4.25 20.12 8.90
N ALA A 461 -2.96 20.48 8.91
CA ALA A 461 -2.06 20.25 10.03
C ALA A 461 -2.57 20.93 11.32
N ARG A 462 -3.06 22.18 11.21
CA ARG A 462 -3.64 22.90 12.34
C ARG A 462 -4.90 22.23 12.85
N SER A 463 -5.81 21.85 11.95
CA SER A 463 -7.03 21.13 12.33
C SER A 463 -6.69 19.83 13.09
N GLU A 464 -5.76 19.03 12.59
CA GLU A 464 -5.36 17.77 13.23
C GLU A 464 -4.71 17.99 14.61
N THR A 465 -3.90 19.05 14.72
CA THR A 465 -3.26 19.48 15.97
C THR A 465 -4.29 19.87 17.01
N ASP A 466 -5.22 20.76 16.68
CA ASP A 466 -6.23 21.27 17.61
C ASP A 466 -7.08 20.13 18.17
N ALA A 467 -7.49 19.18 17.32
CA ALA A 467 -8.28 18.05 17.76
C ALA A 467 -7.49 17.04 18.59
N THR A 468 -6.22 16.82 18.28
CA THR A 468 -5.36 15.97 19.10
C THR A 468 -5.15 16.59 20.48
N VAL A 469 -4.93 17.90 20.56
CA VAL A 469 -4.84 18.64 21.83
C VAL A 469 -6.13 18.49 22.62
N GLU A 470 -7.30 18.76 22.03
CA GLU A 470 -8.60 18.59 22.69
C GLU A 470 -8.80 17.16 23.21
N ARG A 471 -8.37 16.14 22.45
CA ARG A 471 -8.48 14.73 22.83
C ARG A 471 -7.58 14.41 24.01
N ILE A 472 -6.31 14.77 23.94
CA ILE A 472 -5.31 14.48 24.99
C ILE A 472 -5.65 15.20 26.30
N GLN A 473 -6.14 16.44 26.25
CA GLN A 473 -6.53 17.20 27.44
C GLN A 473 -7.63 16.51 28.27
N ARG A 474 -8.46 15.68 27.63
CA ARG A 474 -9.54 14.94 28.32
C ARG A 474 -9.07 13.60 28.89
N LEU A 475 -7.85 13.17 28.58
CA LEU A 475 -7.32 11.87 29.00
C LEU A 475 -6.57 11.98 30.33
N LYS A 476 -6.80 10.99 31.19
CA LYS A 476 -5.98 10.73 32.39
C LYS A 476 -4.95 9.63 32.15
N ASP A 477 -5.22 8.74 31.21
CA ASP A 477 -4.37 7.61 30.83
C ASP A 477 -3.13 8.10 30.06
N THR A 478 -1.95 7.83 30.62
CA THR A 478 -0.65 8.19 30.03
C THR A 478 -0.37 7.46 28.72
N ASP A 479 -0.78 6.19 28.63
CA ASP A 479 -0.49 5.31 27.50
C ASP A 479 -1.37 5.70 26.31
N ARG A 480 -2.66 5.97 26.56
CA ARG A 480 -3.56 6.51 25.54
C ARG A 480 -3.12 7.88 25.04
N ALA A 481 -2.68 8.75 25.94
CA ALA A 481 -2.13 10.05 25.55
C ALA A 481 -0.86 9.90 24.68
N ALA A 482 0.05 8.99 25.02
CA ALA A 482 1.23 8.69 24.22
C ALA A 482 0.86 8.15 22.82
N TYR A 483 -0.13 7.26 22.75
CA TYR A 483 -0.65 6.75 21.48
C TYR A 483 -1.18 7.87 20.56
N HIS A 484 -1.95 8.83 21.08
CA HIS A 484 -2.43 9.95 20.27
C HIS A 484 -1.33 10.93 19.83
N ARG A 485 -0.27 11.10 20.63
CA ARG A 485 0.90 11.88 20.19
C ARG A 485 1.60 11.21 19.01
N GLU A 486 1.71 9.89 19.04
CA GLU A 486 2.27 9.12 17.93
C GLU A 486 1.44 9.29 16.64
N GLN A 487 0.11 9.20 16.74
CA GLN A 487 -0.79 9.44 15.60
C GLN A 487 -0.62 10.82 14.96
N HIS A 488 -0.49 11.84 15.81
CA HIS A 488 -0.28 13.21 15.36
C HIS A 488 1.08 13.39 14.69
N HIS A 489 2.15 12.83 15.28
CA HIS A 489 3.49 12.85 14.68
C HIS A 489 3.47 12.21 13.28
N VAL A 490 2.90 11.00 13.14
CA VAL A 490 2.75 10.32 11.84
C VAL A 490 1.98 11.19 10.84
N SER A 491 0.91 11.85 11.29
CA SER A 491 0.12 12.74 10.44
C SER A 491 0.91 13.94 9.92
N LEU A 492 1.66 14.63 10.79
CA LEU A 492 2.47 15.78 10.38
C LEU A 492 3.63 15.37 9.47
N GLU A 493 4.31 14.26 9.75
CA GLU A 493 5.36 13.74 8.88
C GLU A 493 4.82 13.39 7.49
N ARG A 494 3.61 12.82 7.41
CA ARG A 494 3.00 12.48 6.11
C ARG A 494 2.56 13.71 5.34
N LEU A 495 2.04 14.74 6.01
CA LEU A 495 1.61 16.00 5.38
C LEU A 495 2.76 16.73 4.66
N LYS A 496 4.02 16.52 5.04
CA LYS A 496 5.18 17.09 4.33
C LYS A 496 5.23 16.70 2.85
N ARG A 497 4.59 15.61 2.43
CA ARG A 497 4.47 15.22 1.01
C ARG A 497 3.57 16.16 0.18
N TRP A 498 2.77 17.00 0.82
CA TRP A 498 1.92 17.99 0.15
C TRP A 498 2.62 19.32 -0.13
N ILE A 499 3.87 19.51 0.34
CA ILE A 499 4.61 20.75 0.10
C ILE A 499 4.78 20.98 -1.40
N TRP A 500 4.36 22.14 -1.88
CA TRP A 500 4.37 22.53 -3.27
C TRP A 500 4.91 23.95 -3.44
N GLY A 501 6.16 24.06 -3.90
CA GLY A 501 6.88 25.34 -3.88
C GLY A 501 7.09 25.87 -2.45
N GLY A 502 7.31 27.17 -2.33
CA GLY A 502 7.47 27.90 -1.08
C GLY A 502 8.78 27.64 -0.33
N SER A 503 8.94 28.33 0.79
CA SER A 503 10.07 28.16 1.71
C SER A 503 9.86 26.93 2.58
N ARG A 504 10.71 25.91 2.39
CA ARG A 504 10.65 24.67 3.17
C ARG A 504 10.90 24.89 4.66
N SER A 505 11.83 25.78 5.00
CA SER A 505 12.18 26.08 6.39
C SER A 505 10.99 26.71 7.13
N GLU A 506 10.25 27.61 6.48
CA GLU A 506 9.04 28.22 7.04
C GLU A 506 7.94 27.19 7.28
N ILE A 507 7.65 26.33 6.31
CA ILE A 507 6.64 25.28 6.46
C ILE A 507 7.03 24.31 7.57
N GLN A 508 8.29 23.87 7.60
CA GLN A 508 8.79 22.99 8.63
C GLN A 508 8.74 23.63 10.02
N SER A 509 9.00 24.94 10.12
CA SER A 509 8.88 25.69 11.38
C SER A 509 7.46 25.65 11.93
N HIS A 510 6.45 25.89 11.08
CA HIS A 510 5.04 25.80 11.48
C HIS A 510 4.67 24.39 11.97
N LEU A 511 5.08 23.35 11.24
CA LEU A 511 4.81 21.96 11.63
C LEU A 511 5.50 21.59 12.96
N ASN A 512 6.75 22.03 13.17
CA ASN A 512 7.48 21.79 14.41
C ASN A 512 6.82 22.47 15.61
N GLU A 513 6.25 23.66 15.42
CA GLU A 513 5.51 24.36 16.48
C GLU A 513 4.26 23.58 16.90
N MET A 514 3.51 23.06 15.93
CA MET A 514 2.33 22.22 16.17
C MET A 514 2.69 20.91 16.88
N GLU A 515 3.78 20.25 16.46
CA GLU A 515 4.29 19.05 17.11
C GLU A 515 4.71 19.31 18.56
N ARG A 516 5.42 20.42 18.80
CA ARG A 516 5.81 20.85 20.15
C ARG A 516 4.60 21.05 21.05
N LEU A 517 3.53 21.68 20.54
CA LEU A 517 2.28 21.89 21.29
C LEU A 517 1.65 20.55 21.73
N VAL A 518 1.51 19.60 20.81
CA VAL A 518 0.94 18.27 21.13
C VAL A 518 1.82 17.50 22.11
N ARG A 519 3.14 17.55 21.93
CA ARG A 519 4.10 16.89 22.83
C ARG A 519 3.99 17.39 24.27
N GLN A 520 3.73 18.68 24.46
CA GLN A 520 3.60 19.32 25.78
C GLN A 520 2.21 19.17 26.43
N THR A 521 1.23 18.66 25.69
CA THR A 521 -0.16 18.58 26.16
C THR A 521 -0.42 17.31 26.97
N GLY A 522 -1.09 17.42 28.13
CA GLY A 522 -1.64 16.30 28.90
C GLY A 522 -0.62 15.38 29.60
N PRO A 523 -1.07 14.24 30.15
CA PRO A 523 -0.23 13.38 30.99
C PRO A 523 0.88 12.69 30.18
N ALA A 524 2.09 12.63 30.74
CA ALA A 524 3.25 12.01 30.12
C ALA A 524 4.06 11.21 31.14
N LYS A 525 4.59 10.06 30.72
CA LYS A 525 5.44 9.19 31.53
C LYS A 525 6.61 8.70 30.69
N ARG A 526 7.77 8.50 31.34
CA ARG A 526 8.93 7.84 30.74
C ARG A 526 8.86 6.34 31.03
N TYR A 527 8.97 5.51 30.00
CA TYR A 527 9.01 4.06 30.14
C TYR A 527 10.46 3.59 30.28
N ALA A 528 10.70 2.67 31.20
CA ALA A 528 11.95 1.93 31.26
C ALA A 528 11.90 0.77 30.27
N ARG A 529 13.05 0.37 29.70
CA ARG A 529 13.15 -0.83 28.89
C ARG A 529 12.82 -2.06 29.74
N SER A 530 12.16 -3.05 29.13
CA SER A 530 11.94 -4.34 29.76
C SER A 530 13.28 -4.97 30.15
N ARG A 531 13.33 -5.61 31.34
CA ARG A 531 14.49 -6.40 31.78
C ARG A 531 14.45 -7.84 31.26
N HIS A 532 13.31 -8.28 30.72
CA HIS A 532 13.16 -9.61 30.15
C HIS A 532 13.71 -9.61 28.72
N ALA A 533 14.73 -10.43 28.44
CA ALA A 533 15.44 -10.44 27.17
C ALA A 533 14.49 -10.59 25.96
N ASP A 534 13.56 -11.55 26.02
CA ASP A 534 12.62 -11.77 24.91
C ASP A 534 11.71 -10.59 24.62
N TYR A 535 11.35 -9.81 25.64
CA TYR A 535 10.45 -8.67 25.53
C TYR A 535 11.20 -7.38 25.13
N ALA A 536 12.52 -7.38 25.29
CA ALA A 536 13.41 -6.32 24.85
C ALA A 536 13.80 -6.45 23.37
N ARG A 537 13.60 -7.62 22.74
CA ARG A 537 13.84 -7.81 21.30
C ARG A 537 13.05 -6.81 20.47
N ILE A 538 13.64 -6.40 19.35
CA ILE A 538 13.13 -5.37 18.45
C ILE A 538 12.70 -6.03 17.14
N PRO A 539 11.38 -6.13 16.88
CA PRO A 539 10.89 -6.67 15.62
C PRO A 539 11.16 -5.70 14.47
N ARG A 540 11.77 -6.20 13.39
CA ARG A 540 11.95 -5.49 12.14
C ARG A 540 11.32 -6.25 10.99
N ARG A 541 10.37 -5.60 10.32
CA ARG A 541 9.63 -6.16 9.21
C ARG A 541 10.49 -6.38 7.97
N ARG A 542 10.37 -7.57 7.37
CA ARG A 542 11.10 -8.01 6.17
C ARG A 542 10.23 -7.98 4.91
N ARG A 543 8.93 -8.25 5.05
CA ARG A 543 7.94 -8.17 3.96
C ARG A 543 6.93 -7.07 4.24
N ALA A 544 6.37 -6.44 3.23
CA ALA A 544 5.47 -5.32 3.45
C ALA A 544 4.14 -5.82 4.04
N LEU A 545 3.44 -6.68 3.31
CA LEU A 545 2.09 -7.07 3.67
C LEU A 545 2.10 -8.15 4.75
N ALA A 546 1.00 -8.23 5.52
CA ALA A 546 0.82 -9.30 6.49
C ALA A 546 0.46 -10.63 5.81
N PRO A 547 0.83 -11.79 6.37
CA PRO A 547 0.59 -13.08 5.74
C PRO A 547 -0.91 -13.45 5.79
N THR A 548 -1.39 -14.18 4.79
CA THR A 548 -2.69 -14.87 4.88
C THR A 548 -2.52 -16.25 5.51
N LEU A 549 -3.39 -16.57 6.47
CA LEU A 549 -3.38 -17.89 7.13
C LEU A 549 -3.81 -19.02 6.19
N GLU A 550 -4.51 -18.75 5.09
CA GLU A 550 -4.88 -19.78 4.11
C GLU A 550 -3.67 -20.40 3.40
N ASN A 551 -2.58 -19.62 3.27
CA ASN A 551 -1.33 -20.02 2.64
C ASN A 551 -0.17 -20.11 3.65
N THR A 552 -0.45 -20.32 4.94
CA THR A 552 0.56 -20.50 5.99
C THR A 552 0.54 -21.94 6.50
N ARG A 553 1.71 -22.57 6.68
CA ARG A 553 1.81 -23.96 7.17
C ARG A 553 1.62 -24.03 8.70
N GLU A 554 1.07 -25.15 9.18
CA GLU A 554 1.13 -25.48 10.61
C GLU A 554 2.56 -25.87 11.02
N PRO A 555 2.99 -25.61 12.28
CA PRO A 555 2.23 -25.01 13.39
C PRO A 555 2.17 -23.47 13.40
N ILE A 556 2.88 -22.80 12.48
CA ILE A 556 3.01 -21.33 12.44
C ILE A 556 1.63 -20.66 12.32
N ALA A 557 0.75 -21.18 11.46
CA ALA A 557 -0.59 -20.64 11.28
C ALA A 557 -1.42 -20.65 12.58
N SER A 558 -1.33 -21.72 13.37
CA SER A 558 -1.97 -21.80 14.69
C SER A 558 -1.36 -20.84 15.70
N GLN A 559 -0.03 -20.68 15.71
CA GLN A 559 0.65 -19.74 16.61
C GLN A 559 0.17 -18.30 16.36
N ILE A 560 0.14 -17.84 15.10
CA ILE A 560 -0.37 -16.50 14.74
C ILE A 560 -1.83 -16.33 15.18
N ARG A 561 -2.67 -17.34 14.97
CA ARG A 561 -4.09 -17.31 15.35
C ARG A 561 -4.28 -17.23 16.86
N ASN A 562 -3.50 -18.00 17.61
CA ASN A 562 -3.60 -18.10 19.06
C ASN A 562 -3.11 -16.84 19.78
N ALA A 563 -2.22 -16.06 19.16
CA ALA A 563 -1.80 -14.77 19.67
C ALA A 563 -2.97 -13.77 19.78
N ARG A 564 -4.01 -13.91 18.95
CA ARG A 564 -5.23 -13.06 18.93
C ARG A 564 -4.95 -11.56 18.73
N LEU A 565 -3.84 -11.23 18.07
CA LEU A 565 -3.52 -9.88 17.61
C LEU A 565 -4.20 -9.59 16.27
N PRO A 566 -4.54 -8.32 15.98
CA PRO A 566 -4.95 -7.95 14.63
C PRO A 566 -3.83 -8.19 13.62
N GLN A 567 -4.19 -8.51 12.38
CA GLN A 567 -3.23 -8.83 11.32
C GLN A 567 -2.24 -7.69 11.04
N TRP A 568 -2.67 -6.45 11.25
CA TRP A 568 -1.83 -5.28 11.05
C TRP A 568 -0.94 -4.92 12.23
N ALA A 569 -0.97 -5.66 13.35
CA ALA A 569 0.00 -5.50 14.44
C ALA A 569 1.45 -5.68 13.95
N LEU A 570 1.64 -6.48 12.89
CA LEU A 570 2.91 -6.62 12.18
C LEU A 570 3.50 -5.26 11.72
N PHE A 571 2.67 -4.26 11.46
CA PHE A 571 3.13 -2.97 10.93
C PHE A 571 3.87 -2.13 11.98
N TRP A 572 3.73 -2.45 13.27
CA TRP A 572 4.51 -1.86 14.35
C TRP A 572 5.98 -2.34 14.39
N ALA A 573 6.33 -3.39 13.65
CA ALA A 573 7.70 -3.89 13.52
C ALA A 573 8.56 -3.01 12.60
N ASP A 574 8.75 -1.75 12.96
CA ASP A 574 9.56 -0.78 12.21
C ASP A 574 11.07 -0.86 12.50
N GLY A 575 11.47 -1.72 13.44
CA GLY A 575 12.85 -1.86 13.89
C GLY A 575 13.28 -0.83 14.94
N ASN A 576 12.37 -0.05 15.51
CA ASN A 576 12.67 0.99 16.51
C ASN A 576 11.97 0.76 17.85
N ARG A 577 11.06 -0.22 17.93
CA ARG A 577 10.24 -0.50 19.12
C ARG A 577 10.51 -1.90 19.64
N THR A 578 10.57 -2.04 20.96
CA THR A 578 10.66 -3.36 21.58
C THR A 578 9.29 -4.06 21.53
N ILE A 579 9.27 -5.39 21.71
CA ILE A 579 8.02 -6.14 21.86
C ILE A 579 7.13 -5.55 22.97
N SER A 580 7.72 -5.10 24.09
CA SER A 580 6.97 -4.44 25.17
C SER A 580 6.36 -3.08 24.77
N ASP A 581 7.03 -2.30 23.93
CA ASP A 581 6.47 -1.05 23.40
C ASP A 581 5.29 -1.32 22.47
N ILE A 582 5.41 -2.34 21.63
CA ILE A 582 4.36 -2.74 20.68
C ILE A 582 3.12 -3.24 21.45
N ALA A 583 3.30 -4.06 22.50
CA ALA A 583 2.19 -4.51 23.34
C ALA A 583 1.39 -3.33 23.91
N ARG A 584 2.06 -2.32 24.46
CA ARG A 584 1.40 -1.12 24.97
C ARG A 584 0.63 -0.38 23.88
N LEU A 585 1.21 -0.19 22.70
CA LEU A 585 0.56 0.53 21.59
C LEU A 585 -0.66 -0.23 21.05
N VAL A 586 -0.52 -1.54 20.81
CA VAL A 586 -1.62 -2.40 20.31
C VAL A 586 -2.75 -2.49 21.33
N SER A 587 -2.45 -2.48 22.63
CA SER A 587 -3.48 -2.43 23.67
C SER A 587 -4.33 -1.17 23.60
N GLN A 588 -3.70 -0.01 23.38
CA GLN A 588 -4.43 1.25 23.21
C GLN A 588 -5.17 1.31 21.87
N GLU A 589 -4.60 0.76 20.82
CA GLU A 589 -5.22 0.74 19.51
C GLU A 589 -6.47 -0.14 19.45
N THR A 590 -6.46 -1.28 20.13
CA THR A 590 -7.53 -2.29 20.06
C THR A 590 -8.51 -2.23 21.22
N ASP A 591 -8.30 -1.32 22.18
CA ASP A 591 -9.06 -1.26 23.44
C ASP A 591 -9.10 -2.60 24.18
N ARG A 592 -8.01 -3.36 24.12
CA ARG A 592 -7.85 -4.67 24.75
C ARG A 592 -6.56 -4.71 25.56
N ASP A 593 -6.57 -5.43 26.66
CA ASP A 593 -5.33 -5.72 27.39
C ASP A 593 -4.56 -6.83 26.68
N ILE A 594 -3.59 -6.46 25.84
CA ILE A 594 -2.72 -7.37 25.11
C ILE A 594 -1.43 -7.57 25.90
N SER A 595 -1.15 -8.82 26.28
CA SER A 595 0.06 -9.13 27.03
C SER A 595 1.31 -9.09 26.14
N THR A 596 2.46 -8.81 26.76
CA THR A 596 3.76 -8.84 26.07
C THR A 596 4.09 -10.23 25.51
N GLU A 597 3.64 -11.30 26.18
CA GLU A 597 3.79 -12.69 25.75
C GLU A 597 3.04 -12.94 24.43
N GLN A 598 1.78 -12.50 24.31
CA GLN A 598 1.02 -12.62 23.07
C GLN A 598 1.72 -11.95 21.88
N VAL A 599 2.36 -10.80 22.14
CA VAL A 599 3.11 -10.07 21.10
C VAL A 599 4.43 -10.77 20.76
N ALA A 600 5.11 -11.36 21.76
CA ALA A 600 6.30 -12.17 21.52
C ALA A 600 5.98 -13.39 20.64
N ASP A 601 4.97 -14.19 21.02
CA ASP A 601 4.51 -15.35 20.25
C ASP A 601 4.14 -14.99 18.81
N TYR A 602 3.46 -13.85 18.64
CA TYR A 602 3.08 -13.34 17.33
C TYR A 602 4.32 -13.06 16.48
N PHE A 603 5.32 -12.33 16.99
CA PHE A 603 6.49 -12.00 16.19
C PHE A 603 7.47 -13.16 15.99
N GLU A 604 7.53 -14.13 16.90
CA GLU A 604 8.29 -15.37 16.69
C GLU A 604 7.71 -16.19 15.54
N ALA A 605 6.38 -16.30 15.46
CA ALA A 605 5.72 -16.93 14.33
C ALA A 605 6.02 -16.19 13.01
N HIS A 606 6.05 -14.86 13.03
CA HIS A 606 6.38 -14.06 11.84
C HIS A 606 7.87 -14.12 11.49
N GLU A 607 8.77 -14.31 12.45
CA GLU A 607 10.18 -14.57 12.20
C GLU A 607 10.38 -15.94 11.55
N ALA A 608 9.75 -16.98 12.07
CA ALA A 608 9.76 -18.32 11.49
C ALA A 608 9.21 -18.34 10.04
N LEU A 609 8.26 -17.45 9.73
CA LEU A 609 7.70 -17.29 8.38
C LEU A 609 8.54 -16.36 7.48
N GLY A 610 9.53 -15.63 8.01
CA GLY A 610 10.36 -14.68 7.27
C GLY A 610 9.70 -13.31 7.01
N TYR A 611 8.67 -12.95 7.78
CA TYR A 611 7.97 -11.66 7.72
C TYR A 611 8.56 -10.61 8.64
N ALA A 612 9.19 -11.03 9.73
CA ALA A 612 9.93 -10.19 10.65
C ALA A 612 11.30 -10.79 10.96
N SER A 613 12.20 -9.99 11.53
CA SER A 613 13.37 -10.49 12.25
C SER A 613 13.36 -9.89 13.64
N LEU A 614 13.75 -10.66 14.65
CA LEU A 614 13.83 -10.26 16.05
C LEU A 614 15.30 -10.06 16.42
N THR A 615 15.66 -8.81 16.71
CA THR A 615 17.04 -8.46 17.08
C THR A 615 17.14 -8.12 18.56
N SER A 616 18.17 -8.60 19.25
CA SER A 616 18.47 -8.14 20.61
C SER A 616 18.99 -6.70 20.59
N PRO A 617 18.61 -5.82 21.53
CA PRO A 617 19.18 -4.47 21.62
C PRO A 617 20.71 -4.44 21.70
N ASP A 618 21.33 -5.48 22.29
CA ASP A 618 22.79 -5.56 22.45
C ASP A 618 23.52 -5.87 21.13
N ASP A 619 22.83 -6.42 20.14
CA ASP A 619 23.37 -6.70 18.80
C ASP A 619 23.29 -5.47 17.88
N LEU A 620 22.68 -4.37 18.34
CA LEU A 620 22.50 -3.16 17.54
C LEU A 620 23.71 -2.25 17.60
N VAL A 621 24.10 -1.74 16.43
CA VAL A 621 25.09 -0.68 16.32
C VAL A 621 24.48 0.62 16.84
N SER A 622 24.93 1.06 18.02
CA SER A 622 24.43 2.26 18.69
C SER A 622 25.00 3.56 18.10
N LYS A 623 24.32 4.68 18.34
CA LYS A 623 24.85 6.02 18.01
C LYS A 623 26.24 6.26 18.60
N LYS A 624 26.46 5.83 19.85
CA LYS A 624 27.74 6.00 20.56
C LYS A 624 28.86 5.26 19.83
N GLN A 625 28.61 4.02 19.42
CA GLN A 625 29.57 3.23 18.66
C GLN A 625 29.91 3.91 17.32
N LEU A 626 28.90 4.33 16.56
CA LEU A 626 29.11 5.03 15.28
C LEU A 626 29.95 6.30 15.44
N VAL A 627 29.70 7.10 16.48
CA VAL A 627 30.51 8.30 16.75
C VAL A 627 31.96 7.92 17.06
N THR A 628 32.19 6.90 17.90
CA THR A 628 33.55 6.41 18.19
C THR A 628 34.26 5.94 16.93
N ASP A 629 33.60 5.15 16.09
CA ASP A 629 34.15 4.66 14.83
C ASP A 629 34.48 5.78 13.85
N LEU A 630 33.59 6.78 13.73
CA LEU A 630 33.81 7.98 12.91
C LEU A 630 35.04 8.77 13.39
N ARG A 631 35.21 8.92 14.71
CA ARG A 631 36.41 9.55 15.29
C ARG A 631 37.67 8.75 15.00
N ALA A 632 37.60 7.42 15.15
CA ALA A 632 38.74 6.53 14.87
C ALA A 632 39.15 6.55 13.38
N LEU A 633 38.20 6.69 12.45
CA LEU A 633 38.48 6.90 11.02
C LEU A 633 39.17 8.24 10.74
N GLY A 634 39.04 9.22 11.65
CA GLY A 634 39.65 10.54 11.55
C GLY A 634 38.68 11.65 11.15
N ILE A 635 37.38 11.50 11.42
CA ILE A 635 36.40 12.60 11.33
C ILE A 635 36.55 13.50 12.56
N GLU A 636 36.82 14.77 12.34
CA GLU A 636 37.03 15.79 13.36
C GLU A 636 35.95 16.88 13.30
N ALA A 637 35.71 17.53 14.43
CA ALA A 637 34.74 18.62 14.49
C ALA A 637 35.23 19.82 13.67
N GLY A 638 34.41 20.35 12.77
CA GLY A 638 34.81 21.43 11.86
C GLY A 638 35.12 20.99 10.44
N MET A 639 35.19 19.68 10.17
CA MET A 639 35.44 19.18 8.81
C MET A 639 34.25 19.40 7.87
N ASN A 640 34.53 19.64 6.59
CA ASN A 640 33.54 19.59 5.51
C ASN A 640 33.58 18.19 4.89
N VAL A 641 32.53 17.39 5.05
CA VAL A 641 32.53 15.97 4.68
C VAL A 641 31.32 15.65 3.81
N MET A 642 31.57 15.19 2.58
CA MET A 642 30.57 14.54 1.75
C MET A 642 30.54 13.04 2.03
N VAL A 643 29.35 12.46 2.16
CA VAL A 643 29.17 11.04 2.47
C VAL A 643 28.39 10.33 1.36
N HIS A 644 28.99 9.27 0.82
CA HIS A 644 28.29 8.22 0.08
C HIS A 644 28.22 6.99 0.97
N SER A 645 27.06 6.33 1.04
CA SER A 645 26.82 5.32 2.08
C SER A 645 25.95 4.14 1.66
N SER A 646 26.15 3.02 2.34
CA SER A 646 25.30 1.83 2.31
C SER A 646 24.88 1.48 3.74
N LEU A 647 23.60 1.68 4.07
CA LEU A 647 23.08 1.37 5.42
C LEU A 647 23.24 -0.11 5.76
N SER A 648 22.99 -1.00 4.79
CA SER A 648 23.07 -2.45 5.02
C SER A 648 24.50 -2.93 5.29
N ALA A 649 25.52 -2.18 4.86
CA ALA A 649 26.92 -2.54 5.11
C ALA A 649 27.36 -2.25 6.55
N ILE A 650 26.65 -1.39 7.29
CA ILE A 650 27.00 -0.99 8.67
C ILE A 650 26.63 -2.10 9.67
N GLY A 651 25.68 -2.96 9.32
CA GLY A 651 25.02 -3.89 10.24
C GLY A 651 23.62 -3.40 10.64
N GLN A 652 23.07 -3.91 11.73
CA GLN A 652 21.77 -3.47 12.23
C GLN A 652 21.95 -2.27 13.16
N VAL A 653 21.59 -1.08 12.66
CA VAL A 653 21.69 0.18 13.42
C VAL A 653 20.42 0.42 14.23
N GLU A 654 20.56 0.71 15.52
CA GLU A 654 19.45 1.17 16.38
C GLU A 654 18.85 2.44 15.78
N GLY A 655 17.54 2.51 15.51
CA GLY A 655 16.94 3.71 14.88
C GLY A 655 17.20 3.82 13.38
N GLY A 656 17.88 2.86 12.75
CA GLY A 656 18.12 2.83 11.31
C GLY A 656 18.93 4.02 10.77
N ALA A 657 18.48 4.56 9.62
CA ALA A 657 19.18 5.64 8.91
C ALA A 657 19.32 6.92 9.75
N ASP A 658 18.32 7.25 10.57
CA ASP A 658 18.30 8.46 11.38
C ASP A 658 19.44 8.50 12.40
N THR A 659 19.76 7.37 13.02
CA THR A 659 20.86 7.26 13.95
C THR A 659 22.22 7.44 13.27
N VAL A 660 22.37 6.97 12.03
CA VAL A 660 23.60 7.21 11.25
C VAL A 660 23.76 8.69 10.95
N VAL A 661 22.67 9.37 10.53
CA VAL A 661 22.68 10.81 10.30
C VAL A 661 23.01 11.58 11.57
N ASP A 662 22.42 11.19 12.71
CA ASP A 662 22.72 11.78 14.02
C ASP A 662 24.18 11.61 14.42
N ALA A 663 24.76 10.43 14.20
CA ALA A 663 26.16 10.16 14.50
C ALA A 663 27.09 11.02 13.62
N LEU A 664 26.78 11.15 12.33
CA LEU A 664 27.53 11.98 11.39
C LEU A 664 27.48 13.47 11.77
N LEU A 665 26.28 14.00 12.05
CA LEU A 665 26.10 15.38 12.51
C LEU A 665 26.82 15.63 13.84
N THR A 666 26.80 14.66 14.76
CA THR A 666 27.52 14.74 16.03
C THR A 666 29.04 14.74 15.82
N ALA A 667 29.55 13.90 14.92
CA ALA A 667 30.98 13.81 14.61
C ALA A 667 31.50 15.08 13.92
N VAL A 668 30.80 15.57 12.89
CA VAL A 668 31.19 16.80 12.17
C VAL A 668 31.02 18.05 13.04
N GLY A 669 29.99 18.07 13.90
CA GLY A 669 29.71 19.17 14.81
C GLY A 669 29.24 20.46 14.11
N LYS A 670 28.82 21.46 14.90
CA LYS A 670 28.22 22.71 14.39
C LYS A 670 29.16 23.59 13.55
N ARG A 671 30.48 23.41 13.70
CA ARG A 671 31.51 24.16 12.94
C ARG A 671 31.85 23.51 11.61
N GLY A 672 31.46 22.26 11.38
CA GLY A 672 31.73 21.54 10.14
C GLY A 672 30.48 21.46 9.28
N THR A 673 30.65 21.01 8.04
CA THR A 673 29.55 20.86 7.08
C THR A 673 29.42 19.41 6.63
N LEU A 674 28.25 18.82 6.84
CA LEU A 674 27.90 17.50 6.32
C LEU A 674 27.18 17.66 4.97
N VAL A 675 27.61 16.91 3.97
CA VAL A 675 27.08 16.95 2.60
C VAL A 675 26.70 15.53 2.16
N MET A 676 25.56 15.38 1.48
CA MET A 676 25.16 14.09 0.92
C MET A 676 24.53 14.25 -0.46
N PRO A 677 24.67 13.24 -1.34
CA PRO A 677 23.96 13.22 -2.59
C PRO A 677 22.44 13.15 -2.35
N SER A 678 21.68 13.95 -3.08
CA SER A 678 20.21 13.92 -3.09
C SER A 678 19.70 13.70 -4.52
N PHE A 679 20.43 12.89 -5.27
CA PHE A 679 20.22 12.66 -6.70
C PHE A 679 18.99 11.78 -6.90
N ASN A 680 18.25 12.06 -7.96
CA ASN A 680 17.22 11.14 -8.45
C ASN A 680 17.59 10.56 -9.83
N HIS A 681 18.68 11.01 -10.46
CA HIS A 681 19.15 10.53 -11.77
C HIS A 681 18.08 10.57 -12.87
N SER A 682 17.20 11.58 -12.84
CA SER A 682 16.02 11.71 -13.71
C SER A 682 14.90 10.69 -13.47
N ALA A 683 14.86 10.07 -12.29
CA ALA A 683 13.74 9.22 -11.88
C ALA A 683 12.46 10.04 -11.64
N ALA A 684 12.61 11.29 -11.18
CA ALA A 684 11.51 12.25 -11.11
C ALA A 684 11.18 12.76 -12.51
N HIS A 685 9.90 12.71 -12.89
CA HIS A 685 9.40 13.40 -14.06
C HIS A 685 9.50 14.91 -13.85
N THR A 686 8.93 15.40 -12.75
CA THR A 686 9.03 16.79 -12.30
C THR A 686 9.70 16.83 -10.94
N PHE A 687 10.81 17.56 -10.84
CA PHE A 687 11.56 17.62 -9.59
C PHE A 687 11.04 18.76 -8.69
N ASN A 688 10.53 18.39 -7.53
CA ASN A 688 10.19 19.28 -6.44
C ASN A 688 11.26 19.13 -5.35
N VAL A 689 12.04 20.19 -5.12
CA VAL A 689 13.13 20.20 -4.12
C VAL A 689 12.63 19.84 -2.71
N ASN A 690 11.35 20.06 -2.42
CA ASN A 690 10.76 19.83 -1.12
C ASN A 690 10.22 18.41 -0.91
N THR A 691 9.87 17.68 -1.98
CA THR A 691 9.19 16.37 -1.85
C THR A 691 9.84 15.23 -2.64
N SER A 692 10.51 15.52 -3.77
CA SER A 692 11.08 14.48 -4.63
C SER A 692 12.14 13.65 -3.90
N PRO A 693 11.97 12.31 -3.80
CA PRO A 693 12.91 11.44 -3.13
C PRO A 693 14.30 11.43 -3.78
N THR A 694 15.32 11.11 -2.99
CA THR A 694 16.61 10.68 -3.55
C THR A 694 16.59 9.19 -3.84
N THR A 695 17.36 8.76 -4.85
CA THR A 695 17.59 7.34 -5.16
C THR A 695 18.91 6.83 -4.57
N ASN A 696 19.64 7.65 -3.81
CA ASN A 696 20.96 7.30 -3.26
C ASN A 696 20.92 6.52 -1.92
N GLY A 697 19.77 5.95 -1.57
CA GLY A 697 19.61 5.10 -0.38
C GLY A 697 19.04 5.81 0.85
N SER A 698 18.78 5.02 1.90
CA SER A 698 18.02 5.48 3.07
C SER A 698 18.72 6.52 3.94
N ILE A 699 20.06 6.50 4.02
CA ILE A 699 20.82 7.49 4.83
C ILE A 699 20.72 8.88 4.19
N PRO A 700 21.03 9.08 2.89
CA PRO A 700 20.80 10.37 2.26
C PRO A 700 19.34 10.80 2.26
N ASP A 701 18.38 9.87 2.08
CA ASP A 701 16.94 10.19 2.12
C ASP A 701 16.48 10.69 3.50
N ALA A 702 16.95 10.06 4.58
CA ALA A 702 16.71 10.53 5.95
C ALA A 702 17.37 11.90 6.18
N PHE A 703 18.59 12.11 5.70
CA PHE A 703 19.33 13.35 5.90
C PHE A 703 18.63 14.56 5.28
N TRP A 704 18.34 14.54 3.98
CA TRP A 704 17.80 15.74 3.32
C TRP A 704 16.42 16.14 3.86
N ARG A 705 15.67 15.21 4.45
CA ARG A 705 14.33 15.42 5.01
C ARG A 705 14.31 16.17 6.34
N ARG A 706 15.45 16.32 7.03
CA ARG A 706 15.52 17.00 8.33
C ARG A 706 15.35 18.51 8.25
N SER A 707 14.92 19.08 9.36
CA SER A 707 14.86 20.54 9.54
C SER A 707 16.26 21.14 9.52
N GLY A 708 16.42 22.32 8.91
CA GLY A 708 17.70 23.04 8.83
C GLY A 708 18.69 22.49 7.78
N ILE A 709 18.27 21.56 6.92
CA ILE A 709 19.10 21.02 5.84
C ILE A 709 18.80 21.77 4.54
N ALA A 710 19.84 22.39 3.96
CA ALA A 710 19.76 23.03 2.67
C ALA A 710 19.81 21.98 1.56
N ARG A 711 19.04 22.17 0.48
CA ARG A 711 19.02 21.26 -0.68
C ARG A 711 19.02 22.06 -1.96
N SER A 712 19.94 21.78 -2.87
CA SER A 712 19.99 22.44 -4.17
C SER A 712 18.84 22.01 -5.07
N ASN A 713 18.45 22.86 -6.01
CA ASN A 713 17.29 22.65 -6.90
C ASN A 713 17.59 21.92 -8.23
N HIS A 714 18.80 21.38 -8.45
CA HIS A 714 19.13 20.72 -9.71
C HIS A 714 18.26 19.45 -9.94
N PRO A 715 17.54 19.32 -11.07
CA PRO A 715 16.48 18.32 -11.27
C PRO A 715 16.92 16.86 -11.27
N THR A 716 18.23 16.59 -11.40
CA THR A 716 18.76 15.23 -11.48
C THR A 716 19.83 14.91 -10.44
N HIS A 717 20.59 15.92 -10.02
CA HIS A 717 21.81 15.79 -9.22
C HIS A 717 21.80 16.75 -8.01
N ALA A 718 20.63 16.95 -7.41
CA ALA A 718 20.53 17.76 -6.20
C ALA A 718 21.47 17.27 -5.07
N ILE A 719 22.02 18.19 -4.28
CA ILE A 719 22.87 17.93 -3.12
C ILE A 719 22.19 18.51 -1.88
N ALA A 720 22.27 17.78 -0.77
CA ALA A 720 21.84 18.24 0.54
C ALA A 720 23.06 18.57 1.40
N ALA A 721 22.98 19.65 2.18
CA ALA A 721 24.07 20.10 3.04
C ALA A 721 23.56 20.68 4.38
N CYS A 722 24.36 20.53 5.43
CA CYS A 722 24.10 21.05 6.76
C CYS A 722 25.39 21.54 7.42
N GLY A 723 25.47 22.81 7.78
CA GLY A 723 26.65 23.41 8.40
C GLY A 723 26.90 24.83 7.91
N PRO A 724 28.01 25.47 8.35
CA PRO A 724 28.27 26.89 8.11
C PRO A 724 28.33 27.32 6.64
N ILE A 725 28.73 26.43 5.73
CA ILE A 725 28.82 26.72 4.29
C ILE A 725 27.71 26.05 3.47
N ALA A 726 26.67 25.50 4.11
CA ALA A 726 25.66 24.69 3.43
C ALA A 726 24.90 25.47 2.35
N ASP A 727 24.45 26.69 2.65
CA ASP A 727 23.71 27.53 1.71
C ASP A 727 24.58 27.94 0.50
N ASP A 728 25.82 28.33 0.77
CA ASP A 728 26.81 28.66 -0.27
C ASP A 728 27.12 27.46 -1.17
N LEU A 729 27.15 26.24 -0.62
CA LEU A 729 27.39 25.04 -1.42
C LEU A 729 26.24 24.80 -2.40
N VAL A 730 24.98 24.93 -1.97
CA VAL A 730 23.82 24.51 -2.77
C VAL A 730 23.24 25.60 -3.68
N ALA A 731 23.65 26.86 -3.52
CA ALA A 731 23.10 28.00 -4.26
C ALA A 731 23.38 27.94 -5.77
N GLY A 732 22.40 28.33 -6.60
CA GLY A 732 22.58 28.49 -8.05
C GLY A 732 23.03 27.23 -8.80
N HIS A 733 22.65 26.03 -8.32
CA HIS A 733 23.14 24.76 -8.87
C HIS A 733 22.67 24.52 -10.31
N ILE A 734 21.48 25.00 -10.69
CA ILE A 734 20.99 24.88 -12.07
C ILE A 734 21.89 25.67 -13.03
N GLU A 735 22.20 26.92 -12.66
CA GLU A 735 23.00 27.84 -13.46
C GLU A 735 24.47 27.41 -13.50
N ALA A 736 24.99 26.85 -12.40
CA ALA A 736 26.33 26.28 -12.36
C ALA A 736 26.50 25.10 -13.33
N GLY A 737 25.45 24.30 -13.54
CA GLY A 737 25.54 23.04 -14.27
C GLY A 737 26.22 21.92 -13.47
N VAL A 738 25.93 20.67 -13.83
CA VAL A 738 26.37 19.51 -13.06
C VAL A 738 27.87 19.25 -13.23
N TRP A 739 28.59 19.13 -12.12
CA TRP A 739 30.03 18.82 -12.03
C TRP A 739 30.96 19.81 -12.73
N THR A 740 30.49 21.02 -13.05
CA THR A 740 31.33 22.09 -13.59
C THR A 740 32.23 22.69 -12.50
N SER A 741 33.01 23.72 -12.83
CA SER A 741 33.81 24.42 -11.82
C SER A 741 32.96 25.10 -10.75
N GLU A 742 31.68 25.39 -10.99
CA GLU A 742 30.80 26.08 -10.05
C GLU A 742 29.78 25.17 -9.36
N ASP A 743 29.81 23.86 -9.65
CA ASP A 743 28.98 22.83 -9.01
C ASP A 743 29.24 22.73 -7.49
N PRO A 744 28.26 22.30 -6.67
CA PRO A 744 28.44 22.18 -5.21
C PRO A 744 29.61 21.29 -4.79
N ILE A 745 29.94 20.23 -5.55
CA ILE A 745 31.11 19.38 -5.28
C ILE A 745 32.40 20.15 -5.59
N ALA A 746 32.44 20.96 -6.65
CA ALA A 746 33.59 21.81 -6.95
C ALA A 746 33.83 22.87 -5.86
N ARG A 747 32.75 23.44 -5.31
CA ARG A 747 32.82 24.33 -4.13
C ARG A 747 33.36 23.59 -2.90
N LEU A 748 32.95 22.33 -2.70
CA LEU A 748 33.50 21.49 -1.63
C LEU A 748 35.01 21.22 -1.81
N ILE A 749 35.52 21.08 -3.05
CA ILE A 749 36.96 20.98 -3.33
C ILE A 749 37.70 22.26 -2.90
N ARG A 750 37.12 23.42 -3.15
CA ARG A 750 37.69 24.73 -2.75
C ARG A 750 37.67 24.93 -1.24
N ALA A 751 36.66 24.39 -0.56
CA ALA A 751 36.51 24.45 0.89
C ALA A 751 37.31 23.36 1.65
N ASP A 752 38.38 22.83 1.03
CA ASP A 752 39.24 21.76 1.55
C ASP A 752 38.45 20.55 2.11
N GLY A 753 37.37 20.18 1.42
CA GLY A 753 36.46 19.13 1.86
C GLY A 753 37.01 17.71 1.70
N TYR A 754 36.32 16.79 2.35
CA TYR A 754 36.59 15.35 2.37
C TYR A 754 35.43 14.55 1.80
N ILE A 755 35.73 13.40 1.23
CA ILE A 755 34.75 12.39 0.82
C ILE A 755 34.92 11.15 1.67
N MET A 756 33.82 10.71 2.28
CA MET A 756 33.69 9.46 3.00
C MET A 756 32.87 8.47 2.17
N SER A 757 33.44 7.28 1.93
CA SER A 757 32.76 6.16 1.27
C SER A 757 32.45 5.12 2.34
N LEU A 758 31.23 5.17 2.90
CA LEU A 758 30.77 4.35 4.02
C LEU A 758 30.09 3.06 3.53
N GLY A 759 30.81 1.94 3.57
CA GLY A 759 30.30 0.66 3.07
C GLY A 759 30.14 0.62 1.54
N VAL A 760 30.80 1.54 0.85
CA VAL A 760 30.86 1.68 -0.61
C VAL A 760 32.29 2.09 -0.99
N ASP A 761 32.57 2.21 -2.29
CA ASP A 761 33.88 2.60 -2.80
C ASP A 761 33.81 3.81 -3.76
N HIS A 762 34.94 4.19 -4.35
CA HIS A 762 34.98 5.34 -5.26
C HIS A 762 34.21 5.14 -6.57
N THR A 763 33.69 3.94 -6.88
CA THR A 763 32.78 3.78 -8.03
C THR A 763 31.43 4.45 -7.80
N SER A 764 31.02 4.55 -6.53
CA SER A 764 29.81 5.26 -6.10
C SER A 764 30.07 6.76 -5.86
N SER A 765 31.33 7.16 -5.72
CA SER A 765 31.70 8.55 -5.43
C SER A 765 31.43 9.46 -6.63
N THR A 766 30.45 10.35 -6.54
CA THR A 766 30.21 11.33 -7.62
C THR A 766 31.27 12.43 -7.71
N VAL A 767 32.18 12.51 -6.74
CA VAL A 767 33.23 13.53 -6.69
C VAL A 767 34.13 13.49 -7.92
N TYR A 768 34.45 12.29 -8.42
CA TYR A 768 35.41 12.16 -9.50
C TYR A 768 34.89 12.75 -10.82
N HIS A 769 33.57 12.91 -10.98
CA HIS A 769 32.99 13.48 -12.20
C HIS A 769 33.37 14.94 -12.42
N VAL A 770 33.62 15.70 -11.34
CA VAL A 770 34.20 17.07 -11.47
C VAL A 770 35.56 17.02 -12.16
N GLY A 771 36.35 15.97 -11.87
CA GLY A 771 37.62 15.72 -12.56
C GLY A 771 37.44 15.28 -14.02
N GLU A 772 36.33 14.62 -14.35
CA GLU A 772 35.99 14.27 -15.73
C GLU A 772 35.60 15.50 -16.55
N VAL A 773 34.75 16.39 -16.02
CA VAL A 773 34.31 17.61 -16.70
C VAL A 773 35.45 18.66 -16.77
N ALA A 774 36.44 18.60 -15.88
CA ALA A 774 37.62 19.47 -15.90
C ALA A 774 38.71 19.06 -16.91
N VAL A 775 38.52 17.98 -17.68
CA VAL A 775 39.31 17.67 -18.88
C VAL A 775 38.38 17.74 -20.11
N PRO A 776 38.90 17.79 -21.35
CA PRO A 776 38.07 17.82 -22.57
C PRO A 776 37.23 16.54 -22.79
N CYS A 777 36.26 16.30 -21.91
CA CYS A 777 35.45 15.10 -21.83
C CYS A 777 34.16 15.28 -22.62
N GLY A 778 34.18 14.91 -23.90
CA GLY A 778 33.03 15.05 -24.78
C GLY A 778 31.89 14.05 -24.53
N CYS A 779 31.98 13.19 -23.52
CA CYS A 779 30.96 12.18 -23.21
C CYS A 779 29.99 12.59 -22.10
N ILE A 780 30.25 13.69 -21.40
CA ILE A 780 29.34 14.30 -20.44
C ILE A 780 29.01 15.69 -20.94
N ASP A 781 27.73 16.03 -20.95
CA ASP A 781 27.26 17.39 -21.18
C ASP A 781 26.47 17.85 -19.93
N PRO A 782 27.04 18.76 -19.10
CA PRO A 782 26.44 19.25 -17.86
C PRO A 782 25.04 19.86 -18.01
N THR A 783 24.69 20.35 -19.20
CA THR A 783 23.45 21.10 -19.47
C THR A 783 22.67 20.57 -20.67
N GLY A 784 23.07 19.42 -21.22
CA GLY A 784 22.58 18.89 -22.49
C GLY A 784 21.11 18.43 -22.52
N ASN A 785 20.50 18.11 -21.38
CA ASN A 785 19.10 17.72 -21.27
C ASN A 785 18.24 18.84 -20.67
N ARG A 786 16.91 18.68 -20.74
CA ARG A 786 15.96 19.60 -20.11
C ARG A 786 15.00 18.85 -19.20
N ARG A 787 14.68 19.41 -18.04
CA ARG A 787 13.77 18.79 -17.06
C ARG A 787 12.88 19.83 -16.37
N PRO A 788 11.61 19.49 -16.06
CA PRO A 788 10.74 20.37 -15.31
C PRO A 788 11.06 20.34 -13.81
N ILE A 789 10.98 21.50 -13.17
CA ILE A 789 11.07 21.69 -11.72
C ILE A 789 9.89 22.48 -11.19
N VAL A 790 9.56 22.30 -9.91
CA VAL A 790 8.63 23.17 -9.17
C VAL A 790 9.40 24.36 -8.61
N GLU A 791 9.02 25.56 -9.00
CA GLU A 791 9.59 26.83 -8.53
C GLU A 791 9.03 27.22 -7.14
N PRO A 792 9.68 28.16 -6.42
CA PRO A 792 9.18 28.63 -5.12
C PRO A 792 7.76 29.22 -5.17
N ASN A 793 7.32 29.76 -6.31
CA ASN A 793 5.94 30.25 -6.48
C ASN A 793 4.92 29.12 -6.78
N GLY A 794 5.38 27.88 -6.97
CA GLY A 794 4.57 26.71 -7.31
C GLY A 794 4.43 26.42 -8.81
N ASP A 795 4.94 27.30 -9.68
CA ASP A 795 4.92 27.13 -11.13
C ASP A 795 5.96 26.12 -11.60
N ILE A 796 5.81 25.68 -12.85
CA ILE A 796 6.74 24.74 -13.49
C ILE A 796 7.69 25.48 -14.43
N ARG A 797 8.99 25.32 -14.19
CA ARG A 797 10.04 25.80 -15.10
C ARG A 797 10.82 24.63 -15.69
N ILE A 798 11.04 24.67 -16.99
CA ILE A 798 11.92 23.71 -17.68
C ILE A 798 13.34 24.25 -17.65
N VAL A 799 14.25 23.53 -16.99
CA VAL A 799 15.63 23.95 -16.76
C VAL A 799 16.64 22.99 -17.40
N PRO A 800 17.89 23.44 -17.65
CA PRO A 800 18.97 22.55 -18.08
C PRO A 800 19.23 21.43 -17.07
N ALA A 801 19.70 20.29 -17.58
CA ALA A 801 20.02 19.11 -16.80
C ALA A 801 21.14 18.30 -17.48
N LEU A 802 21.79 17.43 -16.70
CA LEU A 802 22.84 16.54 -17.19
C LEU A 802 22.37 15.63 -18.34
N ALA A 803 23.14 15.61 -19.43
CA ALA A 803 23.20 14.49 -20.37
C ALA A 803 24.45 13.64 -20.08
N PHE A 804 24.21 12.48 -19.47
CA PHE A 804 25.27 11.54 -19.10
C PHE A 804 25.67 10.66 -20.28
N ARG A 805 26.89 10.11 -20.26
CA ARG A 805 27.42 9.22 -21.30
C ARG A 805 26.50 8.04 -21.61
N ARG A 806 26.42 7.65 -22.89
CA ARG A 806 25.59 6.52 -23.38
C ARG A 806 26.13 5.13 -23.02
N THR A 807 27.44 5.02 -22.82
CA THR A 807 28.11 3.76 -22.49
C THR A 807 29.22 3.99 -21.46
N TYR A 808 29.88 2.92 -21.04
CA TYR A 808 30.94 2.95 -20.04
C TYR A 808 32.12 3.85 -20.45
N CYS A 809 32.78 4.44 -19.46
CA CYS A 809 34.04 5.14 -19.67
C CYS A 809 35.15 4.10 -19.91
N PRO A 810 36.00 4.24 -20.94
CA PRO A 810 37.12 3.32 -21.16
C PRO A 810 38.14 3.33 -20.01
N VAL A 811 38.14 4.39 -19.20
CA VAL A 811 38.96 4.47 -17.98
C VAL A 811 38.11 4.13 -16.76
N ASP A 812 38.21 2.87 -16.33
CA ASP A 812 37.46 2.33 -15.19
C ASP A 812 37.67 3.17 -13.90
N PRO A 813 36.60 3.68 -13.27
CA PRO A 813 36.64 4.33 -11.95
C PRO A 813 37.33 3.51 -10.86
N LYS A 814 37.33 2.16 -10.92
CA LYS A 814 38.02 1.29 -9.95
C LYS A 814 39.52 1.56 -9.85
N ARG A 815 40.15 2.14 -10.89
CA ARG A 815 41.56 2.60 -10.82
C ARG A 815 41.78 3.64 -9.72
N LEU A 816 40.75 4.40 -9.33
CA LEU A 816 40.82 5.34 -8.21
C LEU A 816 41.09 4.61 -6.90
N ASN A 817 40.35 3.54 -6.60
CA ASN A 817 40.53 2.74 -5.39
C ASN A 817 41.98 2.23 -5.28
N GLN A 818 42.52 1.69 -6.39
CA GLN A 818 43.89 1.17 -6.42
C GLN A 818 44.93 2.28 -6.20
N THR A 819 44.76 3.43 -6.86
CA THR A 819 45.75 4.52 -6.84
C THR A 819 45.77 5.26 -5.51
N LEU A 820 44.60 5.50 -4.92
CA LEU A 820 44.48 6.19 -3.64
C LEU A 820 44.95 5.29 -2.48
N SER A 821 44.69 3.99 -2.55
CA SER A 821 45.19 3.00 -1.61
C SER A 821 46.72 2.88 -1.65
N LYS A 822 47.32 2.70 -2.84
CA LYS A 822 48.78 2.53 -3.00
C LYS A 822 49.59 3.72 -2.48
N ASN A 823 49.07 4.93 -2.62
CA ASN A 823 49.78 6.14 -2.21
C ASN A 823 49.62 6.46 -0.71
N GLN A 824 48.92 5.62 0.07
CA GLN A 824 48.57 5.85 1.49
C GLN A 824 47.91 7.21 1.77
N LYS A 825 47.26 7.81 0.77
CA LYS A 825 46.61 9.13 0.88
C LYS A 825 45.14 9.04 1.30
N GLN A 826 44.63 7.83 1.53
CA GLN A 826 43.30 7.57 2.05
C GLN A 826 43.38 6.97 3.46
N LYS A 827 42.58 7.48 4.39
CA LYS A 827 42.34 6.79 5.67
C LYS A 827 41.32 5.69 5.43
N SER A 828 41.50 4.54 6.09
CA SER A 828 40.59 3.39 6.00
C SER A 828 40.30 2.85 7.39
N GLY A 829 39.07 2.40 7.63
CA GLY A 829 38.64 1.87 8.91
C GLY A 829 37.26 1.22 8.81
N LYS A 830 36.71 0.79 9.94
CA LYS A 830 35.34 0.26 10.03
C LYS A 830 34.42 1.26 10.73
N ILE A 831 33.16 1.27 10.31
CA ILE A 831 32.05 1.93 10.99
C ILE A 831 30.93 0.90 11.13
N GLY A 832 30.69 0.42 12.34
CA GLY A 832 30.02 -0.88 12.51
C GLY A 832 30.77 -1.95 11.71
N ASP A 833 30.05 -2.68 10.86
CA ASP A 833 30.63 -3.69 9.97
C ASP A 833 31.17 -3.11 8.64
N ALA A 834 30.88 -1.83 8.34
CA ALA A 834 31.14 -1.25 7.03
C ALA A 834 32.61 -0.87 6.86
N ASN A 835 33.25 -1.42 5.82
CA ASN A 835 34.52 -0.90 5.32
C ASN A 835 34.33 0.53 4.83
N THR A 836 35.11 1.45 5.38
CA THR A 836 34.95 2.88 5.15
C THR A 836 36.28 3.53 4.83
N THR A 837 36.28 4.42 3.83
CA THR A 837 37.45 5.24 3.48
C THR A 837 37.15 6.73 3.60
N LEU A 838 38.13 7.52 4.01
CA LEU A 838 38.08 8.98 4.09
C LEU A 838 39.25 9.60 3.31
N VAL A 839 38.94 10.49 2.36
CA VAL A 839 39.93 11.07 1.44
C VAL A 839 39.64 12.56 1.22
N PRO A 840 40.65 13.45 1.18
CA PRO A 840 40.49 14.80 0.65
C PRO A 840 39.90 14.79 -0.78
N VAL A 841 38.83 15.54 -1.02
CA VAL A 841 38.12 15.58 -2.31
C VAL A 841 39.06 16.03 -3.44
N ARG A 842 39.98 16.97 -3.15
CA ARG A 842 41.04 17.44 -4.06
C ARG A 842 41.89 16.30 -4.63
N LEU A 843 42.25 15.31 -3.81
CA LEU A 843 43.08 14.19 -4.24
C LEU A 843 42.34 13.25 -5.19
N VAL A 844 41.04 13.03 -4.97
CA VAL A 844 40.18 12.26 -5.88
C VAL A 844 40.08 12.97 -7.23
N TYR A 845 39.82 14.28 -7.20
CA TYR A 845 39.76 15.14 -8.38
C TYR A 845 41.05 15.11 -9.21
N GLU A 846 42.20 15.38 -8.60
CA GLU A 846 43.50 15.40 -9.29
C GLU A 846 43.88 14.02 -9.84
N THR A 847 43.62 12.96 -9.07
CA THR A 847 43.92 11.59 -9.48
C THR A 847 43.06 11.18 -10.68
N ARG A 848 41.76 11.52 -10.67
CA ARG A 848 40.89 11.23 -11.81
C ARG A 848 41.32 12.00 -13.06
N ARG A 849 41.68 13.29 -12.95
CA ARG A 849 42.19 14.07 -14.09
C ARG A 849 43.44 13.45 -14.69
N ARG A 850 44.37 12.97 -13.86
CA ARG A 850 45.56 12.25 -14.34
C ARG A 850 45.21 10.97 -15.09
N HIS A 851 44.24 10.19 -14.59
CA HIS A 851 43.80 8.96 -15.27
C HIS A 851 43.17 9.20 -16.64
N LEU A 852 42.65 10.40 -16.90
CA LEU A 852 41.86 10.72 -18.10
C LEU A 852 42.61 11.57 -19.12
N ARG A 853 43.75 12.16 -18.75
CA ARG A 853 44.49 13.13 -19.56
C ARG A 853 44.67 12.70 -21.01
N ASP A 854 45.04 11.44 -21.22
CA ASP A 854 45.36 10.91 -22.56
C ASP A 854 44.18 10.18 -23.21
N ALA A 855 43.15 9.84 -22.41
CA ALA A 855 42.01 9.03 -22.87
C ALA A 855 40.79 9.88 -23.29
N CYS A 856 40.53 11.01 -22.63
CA CYS A 856 39.38 11.86 -22.93
C CYS A 856 39.45 12.53 -24.32
N PRO A 857 40.59 13.07 -24.77
CA PRO A 857 40.68 13.75 -26.07
C PRO A 857 40.35 12.86 -27.27
N THR A 858 40.57 11.54 -27.16
CA THR A 858 40.30 10.54 -28.21
C THR A 858 39.03 9.73 -27.96
N CYS A 859 38.27 10.07 -26.91
CA CYS A 859 37.08 9.33 -26.50
C CYS A 859 35.93 9.49 -27.52
N THR A 860 35.43 8.37 -28.04
CA THR A 860 34.30 8.34 -28.99
C THR A 860 32.93 8.29 -28.32
N VAL A 861 32.88 8.10 -27.00
CA VAL A 861 31.62 8.03 -26.24
C VAL A 861 30.93 9.39 -26.27
N LYS A 862 29.62 9.39 -26.54
CA LYS A 862 28.79 10.60 -26.60
C LYS A 862 27.76 10.67 -25.48
N PRO A 863 27.26 11.87 -25.14
CA PRO A 863 26.17 12.04 -24.18
C PRO A 863 24.85 11.44 -24.69
N ALA A 864 24.02 11.02 -23.75
CA ALA A 864 22.65 10.55 -23.96
C ALA A 864 21.69 11.73 -23.82
N TYR A 865 21.46 12.41 -24.94
CA TYR A 865 20.40 13.41 -25.06
C TYR A 865 19.03 12.71 -25.04
N ARG A 866 18.18 13.08 -24.08
CA ARG A 866 16.78 12.64 -23.99
C ARG A 866 15.92 13.75 -24.58
N LYS A 867 15.01 13.38 -25.49
CA LYS A 867 14.03 14.31 -26.05
C LYS A 867 13.01 14.72 -25.00
#